data_AF-A0AAU9WRA5-F1
#
_entry.id   AF-A0AAU9WRA5-F1
#
_cell.length_a   1.000
_cell.length_b   1.000
_cell.length_c   1.000
_cell.angle_alpha   90.00
_cell.angle_beta   90.00
_cell.angle_gamma   90.00
#
_symmetry.space_group_name_H-M   'P 1'
#
loop_
_entity.id
_entity.type
_entity.pdbx_description
1 polymer ?
#
loop_
_entity_poly.entity_id
_entity_poly.type
_entity_poly.pdbx_seq_one_letter_code
_entity_poly.pdbx_strand_id
1 'polypeptide(L)'
;EEQLLRETDHETILNTLLQNPIELNLKEKPSAIRENKLFTLDMREIPISSVEAEDNGAYISKGNAKRLFQYNSEGSRTVHKNENGAFYANVKTSKGYRKEYIPESEVYELTRYYKTSKFNPEFSRTIATVKAITDKELKPFYLVLYKWARGESKEFFLPRHGNAKKPTSSAYFRKDPCTSTAIDNLLNEGMPTDTVNNTLIKEKTTTVSETIPGLKMFENRKYKNMKATSTKTTLKRNEAETLITSLHTLPLNSSVTFTKEQYISVNSSPNMLNDIHRFCVLGNSILRIDTNFELVDGLWLTDTTYANESLIDQSNKHPEFPGPSFWHFKKSRESYRRFAGELTIAKPELLGIKKIGHDLDKAIAGGMTDILKDADNVWCTQHSQERDALKLKSLGANERSRNRIMTDIYGSQDDVLLHNGLADADDPEDFQIKLARLETVWESLVPGFHRWFTKHRSEQFKTCLVLSARQNLGITGRFYTNGLELKHRLQKKRLREDEIPEEVANVTSMLEKWTTEFYLEEERAVCGLGKYRLSLGYEQFQVDPVKWNRWSLERQAQHLSALRNFTPKSYDMYKKPMVTGIKSSPQSKRRRVHLPEPEIFTDRVEVGDDTPQAVTPIRITKSDDKTKWQVEKSTNAATEAMNFLDPDRISGNQYELVSRDDEKLCPKSVLRCEQCRVAFHQADKVVVKSVRVRERTDKSGKIVKYTGNLYLHFLTKCLSEYDQKFAFSAITVPTRTLTFLPEGGRAILEAKGLYVEK
;
A
#
# COMPACT_ATOMS: atom_id res chain seq x y z
N GLU A 1 -37.10 19.06 -1.39
CA GLU A 1 -36.41 17.76 -1.64
C GLU A 1 -37.05 16.55 -0.95
N GLU A 2 -37.43 16.60 0.33
CA GLU A 2 -37.98 15.43 1.06
C GLU A 2 -39.33 14.88 0.54
N GLN A 3 -40.14 15.69 -0.15
CA GLN A 3 -41.40 15.25 -0.76
C GLN A 3 -41.20 14.49 -2.09
N LEU A 4 -40.12 14.76 -2.82
CA LEU A 4 -39.82 14.11 -4.12
C LEU A 4 -39.30 12.67 -3.99
N LEU A 5 -38.79 12.32 -2.80
CA LEU A 5 -38.06 11.08 -2.53
C LEU A 5 -38.94 9.91 -2.10
N ARG A 6 -40.19 10.16 -1.67
CA ARG A 6 -41.02 9.12 -1.04
C ARG A 6 -41.47 8.08 -2.04
N GLU A 7 -41.96 8.46 -3.20
CA GLU A 7 -42.25 7.57 -4.33
C GLU A 7 -42.11 8.41 -5.60
N THR A 8 -40.93 8.41 -6.23
CA THR A 8 -40.74 9.15 -7.47
C THR A 8 -41.54 8.44 -8.56
N ASP A 9 -42.77 8.88 -8.74
CA ASP A 9 -43.69 8.36 -9.70
C ASP A 9 -43.13 8.56 -11.13
N HIS A 10 -43.54 7.72 -12.08
CA HIS A 10 -43.14 7.80 -13.48
C HIS A 10 -43.34 9.17 -14.14
N GLU A 11 -44.40 9.88 -13.81
CA GLU A 11 -44.69 11.22 -14.31
C GLU A 11 -43.62 12.21 -13.84
N THR A 12 -43.27 12.18 -12.55
CA THR A 12 -42.18 13.00 -12.00
C THR A 12 -40.83 12.76 -12.72
N ILE A 13 -40.50 11.49 -12.99
CA ILE A 13 -39.25 11.14 -13.71
C ILE A 13 -39.30 11.61 -15.17
N LEU A 14 -40.42 11.43 -15.86
CA LEU A 14 -40.57 11.87 -17.26
C LEU A 14 -40.52 13.39 -17.38
N ASN A 15 -41.23 14.11 -16.50
CA ASN A 15 -41.16 15.57 -16.42
C ASN A 15 -39.72 16.03 -16.21
N THR A 16 -39.00 15.42 -15.28
CA THR A 16 -37.61 15.76 -14.99
C THR A 16 -36.69 15.53 -16.21
N LEU A 17 -36.82 14.39 -16.89
CA LEU A 17 -35.96 14.03 -18.02
C LEU A 17 -36.26 14.80 -19.30
N LEU A 18 -37.52 15.17 -19.53
CA LEU A 18 -37.97 15.83 -20.76
C LEU A 18 -37.97 17.36 -20.65
N GLN A 19 -38.25 17.91 -19.47
CA GLN A 19 -38.23 19.36 -19.23
C GLN A 19 -36.87 19.85 -18.71
N ASN A 20 -36.08 18.95 -18.09
CA ASN A 20 -34.77 19.21 -17.50
C ASN A 20 -34.70 20.49 -16.63
N PRO A 21 -35.32 20.48 -15.45
CA PRO A 21 -35.25 21.62 -14.54
C PRO A 21 -33.79 21.90 -14.16
N ILE A 22 -33.34 23.15 -14.35
CA ILE A 22 -31.94 23.58 -14.13
C ILE A 22 -31.46 23.25 -12.71
N GLU A 23 -32.36 23.30 -11.73
CA GLU A 23 -32.09 23.03 -10.31
C GLU A 23 -31.60 21.60 -10.03
N LEU A 24 -31.96 20.63 -10.89
CA LEU A 24 -31.55 19.24 -10.74
C LEU A 24 -30.30 18.91 -11.56
N ASN A 25 -29.84 19.82 -12.42
CA ASN A 25 -28.73 19.57 -13.34
C ASN A 25 -27.38 19.67 -12.62
N LEU A 26 -26.72 18.52 -12.41
CA LEU A 26 -25.39 18.47 -11.84
C LEU A 26 -24.35 18.54 -12.96
N LYS A 27 -23.51 19.59 -12.94
CA LYS A 27 -22.49 19.82 -13.98
C LYS A 27 -21.21 19.00 -13.80
N GLU A 28 -21.00 18.45 -12.61
CA GLU A 28 -19.80 17.69 -12.28
C GLU A 28 -20.16 16.24 -11.93
N LYS A 29 -19.18 15.35 -12.11
CA LYS A 29 -19.39 13.94 -11.81
C LYS A 29 -19.68 13.74 -10.31
N PRO A 30 -20.74 12.99 -9.95
CA PRO A 30 -21.05 12.73 -8.55
C PRO A 30 -19.94 11.92 -7.86
N SER A 31 -19.49 12.39 -6.70
CA SER A 31 -18.47 11.74 -5.86
C SER A 31 -19.00 11.44 -4.46
N ALA A 32 -18.91 10.16 -4.06
CA ALA A 32 -19.19 9.68 -2.71
C ALA A 32 -20.56 10.10 -2.14
N ILE A 33 -21.60 10.12 -2.97
CA ILE A 33 -22.97 10.42 -2.53
C ILE A 33 -23.50 9.24 -1.72
N ARG A 34 -23.67 9.40 -0.40
CA ARG A 34 -24.07 8.33 0.54
C ARG A 34 -25.36 8.67 1.28
N GLU A 35 -26.04 9.71 0.84
CA GLU A 35 -27.32 10.20 1.34
C GLU A 35 -28.40 10.04 0.27
N ASN A 36 -29.66 10.22 0.66
CA ASN A 36 -30.75 10.22 -0.32
C ASN A 36 -30.63 11.46 -1.20
N LYS A 37 -30.44 11.27 -2.51
CA LYS A 37 -30.20 12.39 -3.42
C LYS A 37 -30.68 12.08 -4.83
N LEU A 38 -31.17 13.10 -5.54
CA LEU A 38 -31.69 13.00 -6.89
C LEU A 38 -31.17 14.18 -7.72
N PHE A 39 -30.67 13.88 -8.92
CA PHE A 39 -30.14 14.88 -9.86
C PHE A 39 -30.13 14.33 -11.29
N THR A 40 -30.11 15.22 -12.28
CA THR A 40 -29.92 14.92 -13.70
C THR A 40 -28.47 15.19 -14.12
N LEU A 41 -28.04 14.45 -15.15
CA LEU A 41 -26.74 14.60 -15.78
C LEU A 41 -26.92 14.60 -17.30
N ASP A 42 -26.07 15.35 -18.00
CA ASP A 42 -26.00 15.32 -19.46
C ASP A 42 -25.09 14.18 -19.92
N MET A 43 -25.63 13.22 -20.66
CA MET A 43 -24.89 12.07 -21.21
C MET A 43 -23.78 12.47 -22.18
N ARG A 44 -23.86 13.67 -22.76
CA ARG A 44 -22.83 14.22 -23.66
C ARG A 44 -21.59 14.70 -22.89
N GLU A 45 -21.77 15.13 -21.65
CA GLU A 45 -20.67 15.59 -20.78
C GLU A 45 -20.19 14.45 -19.88
N ILE A 46 -21.13 13.74 -19.24
CA ILE A 46 -20.85 12.66 -18.30
C ILE A 46 -21.58 11.40 -18.78
N PRO A 47 -20.89 10.49 -19.49
CA PRO A 47 -21.49 9.24 -19.95
C PRO A 47 -21.98 8.37 -18.79
N ILE A 48 -23.05 7.58 -19.01
CA ILE A 48 -23.62 6.69 -17.99
C ILE A 48 -22.56 5.73 -17.41
N SER A 49 -21.63 5.25 -18.24
CA SER A 49 -20.52 4.37 -17.83
C SER A 49 -19.59 5.03 -16.80
N SER A 50 -19.41 6.35 -16.85
CA SER A 50 -18.59 7.12 -15.91
C SER A 50 -19.27 7.19 -14.54
N VAL A 51 -20.57 7.51 -14.49
CA VAL A 51 -21.35 7.52 -13.23
C VAL A 51 -21.38 6.15 -12.58
N GLU A 52 -21.40 5.08 -13.37
CA GLU A 52 -21.35 3.73 -12.84
C GLU A 52 -20.05 3.39 -12.09
N ALA A 53 -18.98 4.15 -12.33
CA ALA A 53 -17.68 4.07 -11.68
C ALA A 53 -17.49 5.28 -10.75
N GLU A 54 -18.34 5.41 -9.74
CA GLU A 54 -18.23 6.41 -8.68
C GLU A 54 -17.48 5.90 -7.44
N ASP A 55 -17.35 6.75 -6.42
CA ASP A 55 -16.53 6.52 -5.23
C ASP A 55 -17.23 5.68 -4.12
N ASN A 56 -18.34 5.00 -4.46
CA ASN A 56 -19.14 4.18 -3.54
C ASN A 56 -18.88 2.67 -3.67
N GLY A 57 -17.79 2.29 -4.34
CA GLY A 57 -17.37 0.91 -4.50
C GLY A 57 -18.22 0.13 -5.52
N ALA A 58 -18.42 -1.16 -5.27
CA ALA A 58 -19.09 -2.06 -6.20
C ALA A 58 -20.61 -2.11 -6.00
N TYR A 59 -21.36 -2.14 -7.10
CA TYR A 59 -22.82 -2.33 -7.12
C TYR A 59 -23.21 -3.68 -7.72
N ILE A 60 -24.30 -4.24 -7.24
CA ILE A 60 -24.96 -5.43 -7.78
C ILE A 60 -26.19 -4.98 -8.57
N SER A 61 -26.36 -5.49 -9.79
CA SER A 61 -27.55 -5.27 -10.60
C SER A 61 -28.76 -6.00 -10.01
N LYS A 62 -29.89 -5.32 -9.90
CA LYS A 62 -31.20 -5.90 -9.57
C LYS A 62 -32.11 -6.03 -10.79
N GLY A 63 -31.55 -5.84 -11.98
CA GLY A 63 -32.27 -5.84 -13.25
C GLY A 63 -32.66 -4.45 -13.72
N ASN A 64 -33.41 -4.41 -14.81
CA ASN A 64 -33.96 -3.19 -15.39
C ASN A 64 -35.46 -3.33 -15.62
N ALA A 65 -36.17 -2.21 -15.56
CA ALA A 65 -37.58 -2.14 -15.95
C ALA A 65 -37.70 -1.23 -17.17
N LYS A 66 -38.32 -1.75 -18.23
CA LYS A 66 -38.67 -1.00 -19.44
C LYS A 66 -40.18 -0.89 -19.53
N ARG A 67 -40.69 0.33 -19.68
CA ARG A 67 -42.13 0.59 -19.86
C ARG A 67 -42.34 1.73 -20.84
N LEU A 68 -43.47 1.66 -21.54
CA LEU A 68 -43.90 2.67 -22.50
C LEU A 68 -44.90 3.61 -21.83
N PHE A 69 -44.73 4.90 -22.07
CA PHE A 69 -45.59 5.95 -21.54
C PHE A 69 -45.98 6.91 -22.64
N GLN A 70 -47.22 7.38 -22.59
CA GLN A 70 -47.63 8.58 -23.30
C GLN A 70 -47.15 9.77 -22.48
N TYR A 71 -46.66 10.80 -23.15
CA TYR A 71 -46.30 12.05 -22.50
C TYR A 71 -46.71 13.23 -23.39
N ASN A 72 -47.62 14.07 -22.89
CA ASN A 72 -48.11 15.26 -23.57
C ASN A 72 -48.55 16.32 -22.53
N SER A 73 -49.24 17.39 -22.97
CA SER A 73 -49.73 18.45 -22.10
C SER A 73 -50.79 18.02 -21.08
N GLU A 74 -51.44 16.86 -21.28
CA GLU A 74 -52.46 16.32 -20.39
C GLU A 74 -51.88 15.41 -19.29
N GLY A 75 -50.56 15.17 -19.32
CA GLY A 75 -49.83 14.38 -18.32
C GLY A 75 -49.19 13.13 -18.90
N SER A 76 -48.93 12.14 -18.04
CA SER A 76 -48.36 10.85 -18.46
C SER A 76 -49.20 9.65 -18.05
N ARG A 77 -49.31 8.65 -18.94
CA ARG A 77 -50.00 7.38 -18.64
C ARG A 77 -49.33 6.20 -19.32
N THR A 78 -49.54 4.99 -18.78
CA THR A 78 -48.93 3.75 -19.30
C THR A 78 -49.52 3.35 -20.64
N VAL A 79 -48.66 2.94 -21.57
CA VAL A 79 -49.01 2.55 -22.95
C VAL A 79 -48.63 1.11 -23.21
N HIS A 80 -49.43 0.44 -24.03
CA HIS A 80 -49.23 -0.94 -24.47
C HIS A 80 -49.14 -0.99 -26.00
N LYS A 81 -48.40 -1.96 -26.53
CA LYS A 81 -48.32 -2.23 -27.97
C LYS A 81 -49.18 -3.44 -28.30
N ASN A 82 -50.05 -3.34 -29.31
CA ASN A 82 -50.83 -4.47 -29.79
C ASN A 82 -50.06 -5.31 -30.81
N GLU A 83 -50.64 -6.43 -31.24
CA GLU A 83 -50.04 -7.37 -32.21
C GLU A 83 -49.77 -6.72 -33.58
N ASN A 84 -50.58 -5.73 -33.96
CA ASN A 84 -50.43 -4.98 -35.21
C ASN A 84 -49.42 -3.82 -35.10
N GLY A 85 -48.75 -3.70 -33.96
CA GLY A 85 -47.74 -2.67 -33.71
C GLY A 85 -48.27 -1.30 -33.28
N ALA A 86 -49.59 -1.11 -33.19
CA ALA A 86 -50.20 0.14 -32.75
C ALA A 86 -50.18 0.27 -31.22
N PHE A 87 -49.95 1.51 -30.75
CA PHE A 87 -49.88 1.84 -29.34
C PHE A 87 -51.24 2.25 -28.79
N TYR A 88 -51.58 1.80 -27.58
CA TYR A 88 -52.85 2.12 -26.92
C TYR A 88 -52.71 2.24 -25.40
N ALA A 89 -53.55 3.06 -24.78
CA ALA A 89 -53.76 3.10 -23.33
C ALA A 89 -55.13 2.54 -22.95
N ASN A 90 -55.24 1.93 -21.77
CA ASN A 90 -56.50 1.45 -21.23
C ASN A 90 -57.15 2.56 -20.40
N VAL A 91 -58.29 3.07 -20.86
CA VAL A 91 -59.06 4.08 -20.15
C VAL A 91 -60.25 3.44 -19.46
N LYS A 92 -60.40 3.72 -18.16
CA LYS A 92 -61.53 3.23 -17.36
C LYS A 92 -62.79 3.99 -17.78
N THR A 93 -63.85 3.24 -18.08
CA THR A 93 -65.18 3.74 -18.42
C THR A 93 -66.22 3.13 -17.49
N SER A 94 -67.45 3.62 -17.52
CA SER A 94 -68.57 3.06 -16.74
C SER A 94 -68.91 1.60 -17.11
N LYS A 95 -68.44 1.10 -18.26
CA LYS A 95 -68.68 -0.27 -18.76
C LYS A 95 -67.43 -1.16 -18.80
N GLY A 96 -66.32 -0.76 -18.15
CA GLY A 96 -65.06 -1.50 -18.16
C GLY A 96 -63.90 -0.67 -18.73
N TYR A 97 -62.99 -1.29 -19.49
CA TYR A 97 -61.85 -0.59 -20.09
C TYR A 97 -62.01 -0.43 -21.59
N ARG A 98 -61.75 0.78 -22.10
CA ARG A 98 -61.67 1.08 -23.53
C ARG A 98 -60.21 1.30 -23.92
N LYS A 99 -59.81 0.77 -25.08
CA LYS A 99 -58.51 1.07 -25.69
C LYS A 99 -58.59 2.41 -26.41
N GLU A 100 -57.68 3.31 -26.07
CA GLU A 100 -57.48 4.58 -26.76
C GLU A 100 -56.14 4.50 -27.49
N TYR A 101 -56.16 4.66 -28.82
CA TYR A 101 -54.95 4.57 -29.63
C TYR A 101 -54.15 5.86 -29.56
N ILE A 102 -52.84 5.72 -29.41
CA ILE A 102 -51.93 6.82 -29.12
C ILE A 102 -50.95 6.99 -30.29
N PRO A 103 -50.74 8.22 -30.78
CA PRO A 103 -49.76 8.51 -31.82
C PRO A 103 -48.34 8.14 -31.38
N GLU A 104 -47.53 7.56 -32.28
CA GLU A 104 -46.14 7.18 -31.96
C GLU A 104 -45.30 8.37 -31.48
N SER A 105 -45.60 9.58 -31.97
CA SER A 105 -44.93 10.84 -31.59
C SER A 105 -45.08 11.19 -30.11
N GLU A 106 -46.06 10.61 -29.42
CA GLU A 106 -46.32 10.84 -28.00
C GLU A 106 -45.82 9.69 -27.11
N VAL A 107 -45.22 8.64 -27.68
CA VAL A 107 -44.81 7.45 -26.94
C VAL A 107 -43.32 7.48 -26.61
N TYR A 108 -43.01 7.32 -25.33
CA TYR A 108 -41.66 7.30 -24.78
C TYR A 108 -41.38 5.97 -24.06
N GLU A 109 -40.21 5.40 -24.31
CA GLU A 109 -39.65 4.29 -23.53
C GLU A 109 -38.85 4.86 -22.35
N LEU A 110 -39.34 4.60 -21.13
CA LEU A 110 -38.59 4.85 -19.90
C LEU A 110 -37.92 3.55 -19.45
N THR A 111 -36.59 3.59 -19.34
CA THR A 111 -35.80 2.49 -18.80
C THR A 111 -35.23 2.89 -17.44
N ARG A 112 -35.40 2.03 -16.43
CA ARG A 112 -34.83 2.20 -15.10
C ARG A 112 -33.88 1.05 -14.78
N TYR A 113 -32.64 1.36 -14.45
CA TYR A 113 -31.61 0.41 -14.05
C TYR A 113 -31.46 0.43 -12.53
N TYR A 114 -31.82 -0.66 -11.88
CA TYR A 114 -31.77 -0.77 -10.42
C TYR A 114 -30.48 -1.44 -9.98
N LYS A 115 -29.76 -0.78 -9.07
CA LYS A 115 -28.52 -1.29 -8.51
C LYS A 115 -28.52 -1.11 -7.00
N THR A 116 -27.96 -2.06 -6.27
CA THR A 116 -27.75 -1.95 -4.82
C THR A 116 -26.27 -2.04 -4.51
N SER A 117 -25.78 -1.28 -3.53
CA SER A 117 -24.38 -1.40 -3.12
C SER A 117 -24.10 -2.83 -2.65
N LYS A 118 -23.00 -3.41 -3.11
CA LYS A 118 -22.60 -4.79 -2.78
C LYS A 118 -22.40 -4.97 -1.28
N PHE A 119 -21.93 -3.94 -0.61
CA PHE A 119 -21.55 -3.97 0.79
C PHE A 119 -22.48 -3.16 1.70
N ASN A 120 -23.38 -2.38 1.11
CA ASN A 120 -24.45 -1.67 1.82
C ASN A 120 -25.80 -2.01 1.14
N PRO A 121 -26.38 -3.21 1.40
CA PRO A 121 -27.54 -3.70 0.64
C PRO A 121 -28.79 -2.82 0.74
N GLU A 122 -28.91 -2.02 1.81
CA GLU A 122 -30.00 -1.05 2.01
C GLU A 122 -29.82 0.24 1.19
N PHE A 123 -28.65 0.46 0.59
CA PHE A 123 -28.35 1.60 -0.25
C PHE A 123 -28.49 1.24 -1.73
N SER A 124 -29.38 1.94 -2.42
CA SER A 124 -29.71 1.70 -3.82
C SER A 124 -29.39 2.90 -4.70
N ARG A 125 -28.99 2.62 -5.93
CA ARG A 125 -28.84 3.58 -7.01
C ARG A 125 -29.74 3.18 -8.16
N THR A 126 -30.56 4.13 -8.62
CA THR A 126 -31.37 4.00 -9.82
C THR A 126 -30.85 4.96 -10.87
N ILE A 127 -30.59 4.47 -12.07
CA ILE A 127 -30.31 5.29 -13.25
C ILE A 127 -31.51 5.19 -14.18
N ALA A 128 -32.15 6.30 -14.52
CA ALA A 128 -33.30 6.33 -15.42
C ALA A 128 -32.98 7.10 -16.70
N THR A 129 -33.33 6.51 -17.85
CA THR A 129 -33.12 7.06 -19.19
C THR A 129 -34.41 7.04 -19.97
N VAL A 130 -34.63 8.03 -20.83
CA VAL A 130 -35.83 8.10 -21.69
C VAL A 130 -35.45 8.19 -23.16
N LYS A 131 -36.27 7.58 -24.01
CA LYS A 131 -36.14 7.62 -25.47
C LYS A 131 -37.53 7.74 -26.09
N ALA A 132 -37.73 8.65 -27.05
CA ALA A 132 -38.95 8.62 -27.84
C ALA A 132 -38.93 7.41 -28.78
N ILE A 133 -40.07 6.76 -28.99
CA ILE A 133 -40.12 5.55 -29.85
C ILE A 133 -39.74 5.85 -31.30
N THR A 134 -40.02 7.06 -31.76
CA THR A 134 -39.61 7.57 -33.08
C THR A 134 -38.10 7.79 -33.19
N ASP A 135 -37.42 8.01 -32.07
CA ASP A 135 -36.00 8.32 -32.06
C ASP A 135 -35.17 7.04 -32.14
N LYS A 136 -33.95 7.13 -32.67
CA LYS A 136 -32.96 6.05 -32.57
C LYS A 136 -32.15 6.14 -31.28
N GLU A 137 -31.94 7.35 -30.77
CA GLU A 137 -31.06 7.63 -29.64
C GLU A 137 -31.84 7.99 -28.36
N LEU A 138 -31.16 7.94 -27.22
CA LEU A 138 -31.70 8.39 -25.94
C LEU A 138 -31.77 9.93 -25.91
N LYS A 139 -32.67 10.48 -25.10
CA LYS A 139 -32.61 11.89 -24.75
C LYS A 139 -31.29 12.18 -23.99
N PRO A 140 -30.72 13.39 -24.11
CA PRO A 140 -29.38 13.70 -23.61
C PRO A 140 -29.30 13.62 -22.09
N PHE A 141 -30.37 13.95 -21.37
CA PHE A 141 -30.38 13.91 -19.91
C PHE A 141 -30.80 12.54 -19.38
N TYR A 142 -30.15 12.12 -18.29
CA TYR A 142 -30.54 10.96 -17.51
C TYR A 142 -30.58 11.31 -16.02
N LEU A 143 -31.37 10.56 -15.26
CA LEU A 143 -31.62 10.80 -13.84
C LEU A 143 -30.85 9.79 -13.01
N VAL A 144 -30.20 10.26 -11.95
CA VAL A 144 -29.55 9.42 -10.93
C VAL A 144 -30.25 9.64 -9.61
N LEU A 145 -30.70 8.55 -8.98
CA LEU A 145 -31.34 8.56 -7.67
C LEU A 145 -30.58 7.62 -6.73
N TYR A 146 -30.13 8.16 -5.59
CA TYR A 146 -29.63 7.41 -4.45
C TYR A 146 -30.68 7.35 -3.36
N LYS A 147 -30.93 6.16 -2.82
CA LYS A 147 -31.96 5.95 -1.81
C LYS A 147 -31.59 4.85 -0.82
N TRP A 148 -31.73 5.15 0.47
CA TRP A 148 -31.75 4.19 1.57
C TRP A 148 -33.15 3.61 1.76
N ALA A 149 -33.23 2.28 1.97
CA ALA A 149 -34.49 1.54 2.06
C ALA A 149 -35.47 2.05 3.13
N ARG A 150 -34.98 2.71 4.20
CA ARG A 150 -35.81 3.27 5.29
C ARG A 150 -35.76 4.80 5.38
N GLY A 151 -35.17 5.49 4.40
CA GLY A 151 -35.00 6.94 4.41
C GLY A 151 -33.89 7.44 5.37
N GLU A 152 -33.50 6.67 6.37
CA GLU A 152 -32.41 7.01 7.30
C GLU A 152 -31.03 6.67 6.72
N SER A 153 -30.13 7.65 6.69
CA SER A 153 -28.72 7.46 6.34
C SER A 153 -28.01 6.68 7.45
N LYS A 154 -27.26 5.63 7.08
CA LYS A 154 -26.45 4.82 8.00
C LYS A 154 -24.97 4.95 7.69
N GLU A 155 -24.12 4.48 8.61
CA GLU A 155 -22.68 4.39 8.39
C GLU A 155 -22.39 3.55 7.12
N PHE A 156 -21.71 4.15 6.15
CA PHE A 156 -21.46 3.55 4.84
C PHE A 156 -20.14 2.78 4.83
N PHE A 157 -20.21 1.46 4.65
CA PHE A 157 -19.04 0.60 4.67
C PHE A 157 -18.39 0.46 3.28
N LEU A 158 -17.09 0.79 3.17
CA LEU A 158 -16.28 0.62 1.96
C LEU A 158 -15.15 -0.38 2.20
N PRO A 159 -15.28 -1.63 1.74
CA PRO A 159 -14.24 -2.63 1.94
C PRO A 159 -13.07 -2.47 0.97
N ARG A 160 -11.99 -3.17 1.31
CA ARG A 160 -10.78 -3.30 0.50
C ARG A 160 -11.03 -4.11 -0.77
N HIS A 161 -10.12 -3.98 -1.73
CA HIS A 161 -10.17 -4.74 -2.99
C HIS A 161 -10.05 -6.25 -2.71
N GLY A 162 -10.97 -7.08 -3.25
CA GLY A 162 -11.01 -8.53 -2.99
C GLY A 162 -9.74 -9.30 -3.39
N ASN A 163 -9.03 -8.84 -4.43
CA ASN A 163 -7.73 -9.40 -4.85
C ASN A 163 -6.51 -8.81 -4.11
N ALA A 164 -6.70 -7.94 -3.11
CA ALA A 164 -5.59 -7.41 -2.33
C ALA A 164 -5.03 -8.54 -1.44
N LYS A 165 -3.87 -9.08 -1.82
CA LYS A 165 -3.19 -10.17 -1.10
C LYS A 165 -2.55 -9.73 0.23
N LYS A 166 -2.58 -8.44 0.56
CA LYS A 166 -1.96 -7.84 1.74
C LYS A 166 -2.87 -6.74 2.33
N PRO A 167 -2.80 -6.47 3.64
CA PRO A 167 -3.58 -5.42 4.28
C PRO A 167 -3.03 -4.03 3.90
N THR A 168 -3.31 -3.54 2.70
CA THR A 168 -3.21 -2.11 2.38
C THR A 168 -4.44 -1.40 2.94
N SER A 169 -4.26 -0.22 3.51
CA SER A 169 -5.34 0.58 4.14
C SER A 169 -6.38 1.11 3.15
N SER A 170 -6.13 1.04 1.84
CA SER A 170 -6.96 1.72 0.85
C SER A 170 -8.29 1.02 0.59
N ALA A 171 -9.37 1.79 0.70
CA ALA A 171 -10.70 1.41 0.24
C ALA A 171 -10.68 1.13 -1.28
N TYR A 172 -11.54 0.22 -1.74
CA TYR A 172 -11.66 -0.06 -3.17
C TYR A 172 -12.55 0.97 -3.88
N PHE A 173 -11.96 1.66 -4.85
CA PHE A 173 -12.69 2.52 -5.78
C PHE A 173 -12.63 1.93 -7.19
N ARG A 174 -13.79 1.85 -7.85
CA ARG A 174 -13.87 1.42 -9.25
C ARG A 174 -13.26 2.51 -10.12
N LYS A 175 -12.44 2.13 -11.10
CA LYS A 175 -11.84 3.10 -12.04
C LYS A 175 -12.81 3.51 -13.13
N ASP A 176 -12.75 4.78 -13.49
CA ASP A 176 -13.58 5.35 -14.56
C ASP A 176 -13.21 4.73 -15.92
N PRO A 177 -14.18 4.16 -16.65
CA PRO A 177 -13.99 3.74 -18.04
C PRO A 177 -13.51 4.86 -18.96
N CYS A 178 -13.93 6.12 -18.77
CA CYS A 178 -13.50 7.25 -19.59
C CYS A 178 -12.00 7.51 -19.45
N THR A 179 -11.48 7.52 -18.21
CA THR A 179 -10.02 7.63 -17.96
C THR A 179 -9.27 6.48 -18.61
N SER A 180 -9.84 5.28 -18.58
CA SER A 180 -9.27 4.11 -19.25
C SER A 180 -9.16 4.30 -20.76
N THR A 181 -10.24 4.75 -21.42
CA THR A 181 -10.28 4.98 -22.86
C THR A 181 -9.34 6.12 -23.27
N ALA A 182 -9.29 7.21 -22.49
CA ALA A 182 -8.36 8.32 -22.74
C ALA A 182 -6.90 7.85 -22.73
N ILE A 183 -6.52 7.03 -21.75
CA ILE A 183 -5.19 6.41 -21.69
C ILE A 183 -4.93 5.55 -22.94
N ASP A 184 -5.89 4.72 -23.33
CA ASP A 184 -5.72 3.84 -24.49
C ASP A 184 -5.58 4.63 -25.80
N ASN A 185 -6.34 5.73 -25.97
CA ASN A 185 -6.25 6.61 -27.14
C ASN A 185 -4.88 7.28 -27.23
N LEU A 186 -4.41 7.90 -26.14
CA LEU A 186 -3.10 8.56 -26.11
C LEU A 186 -1.95 7.56 -26.34
N LEU A 187 -2.08 6.32 -25.85
CA LEU A 187 -1.12 5.26 -26.14
C LEU A 187 -1.16 4.80 -27.62
N ASN A 188 -2.35 4.75 -28.22
CA ASN A 188 -2.53 4.39 -29.64
C ASN A 188 -1.97 5.46 -30.58
N GLU A 189 -1.97 6.73 -30.18
CA GLU A 189 -1.34 7.85 -30.89
C GLU A 189 0.20 7.80 -30.84
N GLY A 190 0.79 6.81 -30.18
CA GLY A 190 2.24 6.62 -30.08
C GLY A 190 2.90 7.52 -29.04
N MET A 191 2.13 8.20 -28.17
CA MET A 191 2.70 9.03 -27.13
C MET A 191 3.47 8.17 -26.10
N PRO A 192 4.67 8.62 -25.68
CA PRO A 192 5.38 7.99 -24.58
C PRO A 192 4.53 7.96 -23.32
N THR A 193 4.60 6.86 -22.57
CA THR A 193 3.86 6.65 -21.31
C THR A 193 4.01 7.81 -20.31
N ASP A 194 5.17 8.46 -20.32
CA ASP A 194 5.47 9.58 -19.43
C ASP A 194 4.74 10.86 -19.85
N THR A 195 4.62 11.10 -21.17
CA THR A 195 3.82 12.21 -21.70
C THR A 195 2.34 12.00 -21.39
N VAL A 196 1.82 10.78 -21.58
CA VAL A 196 0.43 10.43 -21.22
C VAL A 196 0.17 10.66 -19.73
N ASN A 197 1.10 10.22 -18.86
CA ASN A 197 0.99 10.41 -17.42
C ASN A 197 1.02 11.91 -17.05
N ASN A 198 1.96 12.68 -17.60
CA ASN A 198 2.07 14.11 -17.31
C ASN A 198 0.89 14.93 -17.84
N THR A 199 0.33 14.58 -19.00
CA THR A 199 -0.86 15.23 -19.55
C THR A 199 -2.08 14.98 -18.66
N LEU A 200 -2.31 13.72 -18.28
CA LEU A 200 -3.50 13.35 -17.49
C LEU A 200 -3.39 13.71 -16.00
N ILE A 201 -2.19 13.83 -15.43
CA ILE A 201 -1.99 14.32 -14.06
C ILE A 201 -2.32 15.82 -13.95
N LYS A 202 -2.08 16.59 -15.03
CA LYS A 202 -2.39 18.03 -15.06
C LYS A 202 -3.88 18.31 -15.22
N GLU A 203 -4.65 17.34 -15.69
CA GLU A 203 -6.12 17.46 -15.74
C GLU A 203 -6.69 17.31 -14.32
N LYS A 204 -7.46 18.32 -13.90
CA LYS A 204 -8.11 18.32 -12.59
C LYS A 204 -9.08 17.14 -12.51
N THR A 205 -8.76 16.13 -11.71
CA THR A 205 -9.68 15.02 -11.44
C THR A 205 -10.66 15.39 -10.35
N THR A 206 -11.95 15.18 -10.57
CA THR A 206 -13.00 15.51 -9.59
C THR A 206 -13.31 14.36 -8.64
N THR A 207 -13.00 13.11 -9.02
CA THR A 207 -13.36 11.90 -8.27
C THR A 207 -12.18 10.94 -8.12
N VAL A 208 -12.23 10.05 -7.11
CA VAL A 208 -11.15 9.04 -6.87
C VAL A 208 -11.11 8.00 -8.00
N SER A 209 -12.25 7.77 -8.65
CA SER A 209 -12.36 6.93 -9.84
C SER A 209 -11.57 7.44 -11.05
N GLU A 210 -11.35 8.75 -11.16
CA GLU A 210 -10.60 9.42 -12.23
C GLU A 210 -9.10 9.54 -11.90
N THR A 211 -8.74 9.54 -10.61
CA THR A 211 -7.34 9.65 -10.17
C THR A 211 -6.48 8.51 -10.69
N ILE A 212 -5.33 8.79 -11.29
CA ILE A 212 -4.46 7.77 -11.84
C ILE A 212 -3.54 7.18 -10.75
N PRO A 213 -3.60 5.86 -10.46
CA PRO A 213 -2.91 5.26 -9.32
C PRO A 213 -1.40 5.00 -9.55
N GLY A 214 -0.84 5.23 -10.74
CA GLY A 214 0.62 5.14 -10.99
C GLY A 214 1.04 4.64 -12.38
N LEU A 215 2.34 4.80 -12.69
CA LEU A 215 2.95 4.46 -13.98
C LEU A 215 2.65 3.01 -14.42
N LYS A 216 2.57 2.11 -13.44
CA LYS A 216 2.29 0.67 -13.62
C LYS A 216 0.97 0.40 -14.37
N MET A 217 -0.03 1.28 -14.27
CA MET A 217 -1.29 1.14 -15.01
C MET A 217 -1.08 1.31 -16.51
N PHE A 218 -0.27 2.29 -16.90
CA PHE A 218 0.07 2.55 -18.29
C PHE A 218 1.00 1.49 -18.85
N GLU A 219 2.01 1.07 -18.08
CA GLU A 219 2.90 -0.02 -18.46
C GLU A 219 2.10 -1.29 -18.76
N ASN A 220 1.22 -1.71 -17.84
CA ASN A 220 0.37 -2.89 -18.02
C ASN A 220 -0.54 -2.80 -19.25
N ARG A 221 -1.03 -1.60 -19.60
CA ARG A 221 -1.86 -1.37 -20.80
C ARG A 221 -1.04 -1.36 -22.09
N LYS A 222 0.14 -0.74 -22.07
CA LYS A 222 1.12 -0.80 -23.16
C LYS A 222 1.52 -2.25 -23.45
N TYR A 223 1.81 -3.05 -22.42
CA TYR A 223 2.12 -4.48 -22.57
C TYR A 223 0.97 -5.29 -23.19
N LYS A 224 -0.29 -4.88 -22.98
CA LYS A 224 -1.45 -5.51 -23.66
C LYS A 224 -1.59 -5.10 -25.13
N ASN A 225 -1.09 -3.92 -25.51
CA ASN A 225 -1.30 -3.34 -26.85
C ASN A 225 -0.09 -3.47 -27.79
N MET A 226 1.04 -4.07 -27.37
CA MET A 226 2.21 -4.20 -28.25
C MET A 226 2.01 -5.22 -29.39
N LYS A 227 1.84 -4.72 -30.62
CA LYS A 227 2.47 -5.29 -31.82
C LYS A 227 3.76 -4.52 -32.12
N ALA A 228 4.78 -5.22 -32.59
CA ALA A 228 6.13 -4.71 -32.74
C ALA A 228 6.29 -3.81 -33.98
N THR A 229 6.67 -2.54 -33.76
CA THR A 229 7.51 -1.80 -34.72
C THR A 229 8.34 -0.74 -33.98
N SER A 230 9.60 -0.60 -34.37
CA SER A 230 10.53 0.43 -33.91
C SER A 230 11.31 0.95 -35.12
N THR A 231 11.33 2.27 -35.28
CA THR A 231 12.39 2.97 -36.00
C THR A 231 12.54 4.37 -35.40
N LYS A 232 13.77 4.72 -34.98
CA LYS A 232 14.17 6.08 -34.60
C LYS A 232 15.17 6.59 -35.63
N THR A 233 14.98 7.83 -36.05
CA THR A 233 15.90 8.60 -36.91
C THR A 233 16.68 9.59 -36.05
N THR A 234 17.98 9.69 -36.29
CA THR A 234 18.91 10.58 -35.58
C THR A 234 19.22 11.82 -36.42
N LEU A 235 19.28 12.99 -35.79
CA LEU A 235 19.77 14.25 -36.39
C LEU A 235 20.98 14.73 -35.59
N LYS A 236 22.10 15.00 -36.28
CA LYS A 236 23.36 15.50 -35.71
C LYS A 236 23.38 17.04 -35.66
N ARG A 237 23.75 17.63 -34.51
CA ARG A 237 24.30 19.02 -34.38
C ARG A 237 25.25 19.13 -33.16
N ASN A 238 26.11 20.18 -33.21
CA ASN A 238 27.36 20.40 -32.46
C ASN A 238 27.31 20.33 -30.91
N GLU A 239 28.44 19.92 -30.33
CA GLU A 239 28.54 19.06 -29.13
C GLU A 239 28.74 19.75 -27.77
N ALA A 240 29.46 20.87 -27.66
CA ALA A 240 29.82 21.43 -26.35
C ALA A 240 28.86 22.52 -25.84
N GLU A 241 28.45 23.46 -26.69
CA GLU A 241 27.52 24.54 -26.32
C GLU A 241 26.09 24.03 -26.10
N THR A 242 25.69 22.98 -26.82
CA THR A 242 24.39 22.31 -26.62
C THR A 242 24.35 21.55 -25.30
N LEU A 243 25.46 20.92 -24.87
CA LEU A 243 25.57 20.27 -23.55
C LEU A 243 25.40 21.30 -22.43
N ILE A 244 26.12 22.42 -22.52
CA ILE A 244 26.06 23.50 -21.53
C ILE A 244 24.66 24.10 -21.48
N THR A 245 24.08 24.44 -22.64
CA THR A 245 22.73 25.02 -22.71
C THR A 245 21.66 24.03 -22.24
N SER A 246 21.75 22.75 -22.60
CA SER A 246 20.77 21.73 -22.21
C SER A 246 20.85 21.37 -20.72
N LEU A 247 22.06 21.34 -20.14
CA LEU A 247 22.23 21.09 -18.70
C LEU A 247 21.85 22.31 -17.85
N HIS A 248 22.04 23.54 -18.33
CA HIS A 248 21.50 24.73 -17.66
C HIS A 248 19.97 24.83 -17.73
N THR A 249 19.32 24.16 -18.68
CA THR A 249 17.85 24.12 -18.77
C THR A 249 17.18 23.08 -17.87
N LEU A 250 17.94 22.19 -17.22
CA LEU A 250 17.38 21.16 -16.33
C LEU A 250 17.19 21.69 -14.91
N PRO A 251 15.96 21.63 -14.33
CA PRO A 251 15.66 22.18 -12.99
C PRO A 251 16.45 21.54 -11.84
N LEU A 252 16.99 20.33 -12.04
CA LEU A 252 17.70 19.55 -11.03
C LEU A 252 19.19 19.90 -10.89
N ASN A 253 19.76 20.71 -11.78
CA ASN A 253 21.20 20.99 -11.76
C ASN A 253 21.49 22.20 -10.85
N SER A 254 22.10 21.95 -9.70
CA SER A 254 22.40 23.00 -8.71
C SER A 254 23.74 23.69 -8.98
N SER A 255 24.71 22.99 -9.58
CA SER A 255 25.96 23.59 -10.05
C SER A 255 26.59 22.80 -11.19
N VAL A 256 27.15 23.54 -12.16
CA VAL A 256 27.94 22.99 -13.27
C VAL A 256 29.23 23.78 -13.33
N THR A 257 30.37 23.11 -13.23
CA THR A 257 31.68 23.74 -13.51
C THR A 257 32.40 22.95 -14.58
N PHE A 258 32.75 23.65 -15.65
CA PHE A 258 33.52 23.12 -16.76
C PHE A 258 34.91 23.76 -16.75
N THR A 259 35.96 22.97 -16.54
CA THR A 259 37.32 23.37 -16.92
C THR A 259 37.87 22.37 -17.92
N LYS A 260 38.89 22.77 -18.70
CA LYS A 260 39.57 21.90 -19.69
C LYS A 260 40.10 20.58 -19.10
N GLU A 261 40.16 20.45 -17.77
CA GLU A 261 40.79 19.35 -17.05
C GLU A 261 39.83 18.63 -16.07
N GLN A 262 38.64 19.19 -15.80
CA GLN A 262 37.66 18.63 -14.84
C GLN A 262 36.22 19.00 -15.25
N TYR A 263 35.37 17.99 -15.44
CA TYR A 263 33.91 18.13 -15.44
C TYR A 263 33.37 17.72 -14.07
N ILE A 264 32.66 18.64 -13.43
CA ILE A 264 31.97 18.39 -12.17
C ILE A 264 30.56 18.98 -12.26
N SER A 265 29.56 18.15 -12.00
CA SER A 265 28.16 18.55 -11.96
C SER A 265 27.46 17.90 -10.78
N VAL A 266 26.75 18.70 -10.00
CA VAL A 266 25.93 18.25 -8.88
C VAL A 266 24.46 18.41 -9.26
N ASN A 267 23.73 17.30 -9.20
CA ASN A 267 22.29 17.28 -9.40
C ASN A 267 21.63 17.23 -8.03
N SER A 268 20.86 18.25 -7.67
CA SER A 268 20.09 18.28 -6.44
C SER A 268 18.81 19.11 -6.61
N SER A 269 17.72 18.68 -5.96
CA SER A 269 16.52 19.50 -5.82
C SER A 269 16.45 20.11 -4.42
N PRO A 270 15.79 21.27 -4.24
CA PRO A 270 15.54 21.84 -2.91
C PRO A 270 14.86 20.85 -1.96
N ASN A 271 13.92 20.04 -2.46
CA ASN A 271 13.24 19.01 -1.67
C ASN A 271 14.23 17.95 -1.16
N MET A 272 15.17 17.49 -2.01
CA MET A 272 16.20 16.52 -1.59
C MET A 272 17.08 17.09 -0.49
N LEU A 273 17.54 18.35 -0.62
CA LEU A 273 18.38 18.97 0.40
C LEU A 273 17.62 19.17 1.71
N ASN A 274 16.34 19.54 1.64
CA ASN A 274 15.48 19.66 2.82
C ASN A 274 15.25 18.30 3.50
N ASP A 275 15.04 17.23 2.74
CA ASP A 275 14.88 15.89 3.29
C ASP A 275 16.18 15.36 3.90
N ILE A 276 17.35 15.64 3.31
CA ILE A 276 18.63 15.30 3.94
C ILE A 276 18.81 16.06 5.25
N HIS A 277 18.49 17.35 5.28
CA HIS A 277 18.51 18.11 6.54
C HIS A 277 17.54 17.48 7.56
N ARG A 278 16.33 17.17 7.15
CA ARG A 278 15.31 16.60 8.03
C ARG A 278 15.69 15.22 8.57
N PHE A 279 16.19 14.32 7.74
CA PHE A 279 16.39 12.93 8.10
C PHE A 279 17.83 12.60 8.49
N CYS A 280 18.84 13.22 7.87
CA CYS A 280 20.25 12.93 8.12
C CYS A 280 20.92 13.90 9.11
N VAL A 281 20.37 15.12 9.28
CA VAL A 281 20.83 16.10 10.29
C VAL A 281 19.94 16.05 11.52
N LEU A 282 18.63 16.29 11.38
CA LEU A 282 17.72 16.28 12.53
C LEU A 282 17.37 14.85 12.96
N GLY A 283 17.10 13.97 12.00
CA GLY A 283 16.83 12.55 12.19
C GLY A 283 18.07 11.69 12.43
N ASN A 284 17.93 10.39 12.17
CA ASN A 284 18.94 9.36 12.34
C ASN A 284 19.24 8.59 11.04
N SER A 285 18.77 9.07 9.89
CA SER A 285 19.10 8.47 8.60
C SER A 285 20.58 8.60 8.27
N ILE A 286 21.09 7.61 7.54
CA ILE A 286 22.44 7.58 7.02
C ILE A 286 22.39 8.12 5.59
N LEU A 287 23.22 9.12 5.28
CA LEU A 287 23.46 9.51 3.89
C LEU A 287 24.38 8.46 3.26
N ARG A 288 23.80 7.57 2.46
CA ARG A 288 24.56 6.54 1.74
C ARG A 288 25.13 7.14 0.46
N ILE A 289 26.38 6.82 0.17
CA ILE A 289 27.12 7.31 -0.98
C ILE A 289 27.69 6.08 -1.69
N ASP A 290 27.29 5.88 -2.94
CA ASP A 290 27.81 4.80 -3.79
C ASP A 290 28.29 5.41 -5.11
N THR A 291 29.54 5.13 -5.48
CA THR A 291 30.08 5.51 -6.79
C THR A 291 29.76 4.39 -7.76
N ASN A 292 28.53 4.44 -8.27
CA ASN A 292 27.89 3.31 -8.92
C ASN A 292 28.51 2.92 -10.27
N PHE A 293 28.82 3.88 -11.16
CA PHE A 293 29.09 3.58 -12.57
C PHE A 293 30.16 4.45 -13.21
N GLU A 294 31.00 3.82 -14.04
CA GLU A 294 31.75 4.46 -15.12
C GLU A 294 30.89 4.36 -16.38
N LEU A 295 30.34 5.49 -16.83
CA LEU A 295 29.49 5.51 -18.02
C LEU A 295 30.31 5.54 -19.30
N VAL A 296 31.46 6.22 -19.25
CA VAL A 296 32.51 6.24 -20.29
C VAL A 296 33.86 6.23 -19.58
N ASP A 297 34.92 5.77 -20.24
CA ASP A 297 36.29 5.74 -19.68
C ASP A 297 36.60 7.06 -18.96
N GLY A 298 36.73 6.98 -17.64
CA GLY A 298 37.02 8.11 -16.76
C GLY A 298 35.81 8.85 -16.18
N LEU A 299 34.59 8.83 -16.73
CA LEU A 299 33.44 9.57 -16.20
C LEU A 299 32.59 8.72 -15.26
N TRP A 300 32.53 9.14 -14.00
CA TRP A 300 31.83 8.47 -12.92
C TRP A 300 30.59 9.23 -12.45
N LEU A 301 29.55 8.48 -12.11
CA LEU A 301 28.40 8.97 -11.35
C LEU A 301 28.49 8.44 -9.91
N THR A 302 28.48 9.36 -8.96
CA THR A 302 28.26 9.06 -7.53
C THR A 302 26.86 9.47 -7.16
N ASP A 303 26.06 8.52 -6.72
CA ASP A 303 24.71 8.78 -6.24
C ASP A 303 24.65 8.71 -4.73
N THR A 304 23.70 9.43 -4.16
CA THR A 304 23.38 9.33 -2.74
C THR A 304 21.96 8.84 -2.52
N THR A 305 21.74 8.17 -1.39
CA THR A 305 20.40 7.79 -0.93
C THR A 305 20.27 7.99 0.57
N TYR A 306 19.04 8.14 1.04
CA TYR A 306 18.75 8.22 2.46
C TYR A 306 17.43 7.49 2.76
N ALA A 307 17.24 7.05 4.00
CA ALA A 307 15.96 6.51 4.41
C ALA A 307 14.99 7.65 4.71
N ASN A 308 13.80 7.64 4.10
CA ASN A 308 12.75 8.59 4.43
C ASN A 308 12.05 8.12 5.71
N GLU A 309 12.35 8.78 6.83
CA GLU A 309 11.84 8.40 8.15
C GLU A 309 10.34 8.70 8.31
N SER A 310 9.75 9.54 7.45
CA SER A 310 8.32 9.87 7.50
C SER A 310 7.41 8.80 6.91
N LEU A 311 8.00 7.85 6.17
CA LEU A 311 7.29 6.80 5.45
C LEU A 311 7.76 5.42 5.90
N ILE A 312 6.89 4.43 5.78
CA ILE A 312 7.22 3.02 5.95
C ILE A 312 6.56 2.18 4.86
N ASP A 313 7.24 1.12 4.45
CA ASP A 313 6.76 0.15 3.49
C ASP A 313 5.87 -0.93 4.16
N GLN A 314 5.47 -1.93 3.37
CA GLN A 314 4.69 -3.08 3.84
C GLN A 314 5.43 -3.97 4.85
N SER A 315 6.75 -3.86 4.91
CA SER A 315 7.64 -4.59 5.80
C SER A 315 7.97 -3.80 7.08
N ASN A 316 7.31 -2.65 7.29
CA ASN A 316 7.61 -1.67 8.34
C ASN A 316 9.04 -1.14 8.31
N LYS A 317 9.66 -1.06 7.13
CA LYS A 317 10.96 -0.45 6.90
C LYS A 317 10.80 0.91 6.25
N HIS A 318 11.68 1.84 6.61
CA HIS A 318 11.75 3.14 5.94
C HIS A 318 12.23 2.95 4.50
N PRO A 319 11.51 3.48 3.50
CA PRO A 319 11.92 3.37 2.11
C PRO A 319 13.15 4.26 1.84
N GLU A 320 14.02 3.79 0.95
CA GLU A 320 15.18 4.56 0.52
C GLU A 320 14.78 5.51 -0.62
N PHE A 321 15.06 6.78 -0.43
CA PHE A 321 14.80 7.85 -1.39
C PHE A 321 16.12 8.27 -2.06
N PRO A 322 16.07 8.68 -3.35
CA PRO A 322 17.22 9.23 -4.04
C PRO A 322 17.62 10.58 -3.43
N GLY A 323 18.90 10.76 -3.18
CA GLY A 323 19.53 12.02 -2.80
C GLY A 323 20.26 12.67 -3.99
N PRO A 324 21.03 13.75 -3.72
CA PRO A 324 21.86 14.41 -4.72
C PRO A 324 22.83 13.43 -5.41
N SER A 325 23.08 13.66 -6.70
CA SER A 325 24.06 12.91 -7.48
C SER A 325 25.19 13.82 -7.97
N PHE A 326 26.33 13.22 -8.27
CA PHE A 326 27.57 13.91 -8.56
C PHE A 326 28.31 13.25 -9.72
N TRP A 327 28.47 13.99 -10.81
CA TRP A 327 29.29 13.62 -11.96
C TRP A 327 30.74 14.07 -11.75
N HIS A 328 31.69 13.17 -11.98
CA HIS A 328 33.12 13.47 -11.81
C HIS A 328 34.02 12.54 -12.62
N PHE A 329 35.19 13.03 -13.03
CA PHE A 329 36.18 12.23 -13.77
C PHE A 329 37.20 11.49 -12.89
N LYS A 330 37.23 11.78 -11.59
CA LYS A 330 38.26 11.28 -10.67
C LYS A 330 37.64 10.86 -9.36
N LYS A 331 37.81 9.59 -9.00
CA LYS A 331 37.53 9.06 -7.65
C LYS A 331 38.60 9.50 -6.64
N SER A 332 38.82 10.80 -6.50
CA SER A 332 39.80 11.36 -5.57
C SER A 332 39.11 12.02 -4.38
N ARG A 333 39.85 12.14 -3.27
CA ARG A 333 39.39 12.82 -2.05
C ARG A 333 38.91 14.24 -2.36
N GLU A 334 39.61 14.94 -3.25
CA GLU A 334 39.31 16.31 -3.66
C GLU A 334 37.97 16.39 -4.40
N SER A 335 37.65 15.43 -5.27
CA SER A 335 36.35 15.36 -5.95
C SER A 335 35.20 15.20 -4.94
N TYR A 336 35.32 14.27 -3.99
CA TYR A 336 34.28 14.05 -2.98
C TYR A 336 34.20 15.21 -1.97
N ARG A 337 35.34 15.83 -1.63
CA ARG A 337 35.38 17.07 -0.84
C ARG A 337 34.63 18.20 -1.52
N ARG A 338 34.83 18.35 -2.82
CA ARG A 338 34.08 19.32 -3.62
C ARG A 338 32.59 19.01 -3.61
N PHE A 339 32.20 17.75 -3.81
CA PHE A 339 30.79 17.36 -3.72
C PHE A 339 30.15 17.75 -2.38
N ALA A 340 30.79 17.42 -1.26
CA ALA A 340 30.32 17.83 0.07
C ALA A 340 30.23 19.36 0.20
N GLY A 341 31.23 20.08 -0.31
CA GLY A 341 31.25 21.55 -0.33
C GLY A 341 30.04 22.13 -1.08
N GLU A 342 29.76 21.65 -2.28
CA GLU A 342 28.63 22.11 -3.10
C GLU A 342 27.28 21.86 -2.38
N LEU A 343 27.11 20.72 -1.71
CA LEU A 343 25.91 20.45 -0.90
C LEU A 343 25.76 21.46 0.25
N THR A 344 26.84 21.76 0.96
CA THR A 344 26.82 22.72 2.07
C THR A 344 26.68 24.17 1.61
N ILE A 345 27.16 24.52 0.41
CA ILE A 345 26.91 25.84 -0.19
C ILE A 345 25.43 25.98 -0.52
N ALA A 346 24.82 24.95 -1.10
CA ALA A 346 23.40 24.96 -1.43
C ALA A 346 22.51 24.96 -0.18
N LYS A 347 22.92 24.29 0.90
CA LYS A 347 22.22 24.25 2.17
C LYS A 347 23.19 24.13 3.36
N PRO A 348 23.57 25.23 4.02
CA PRO A 348 24.57 25.24 5.10
C PRO A 348 24.25 24.34 6.29
N GLU A 349 22.97 24.10 6.57
CA GLU A 349 22.52 23.23 7.66
C GLU A 349 22.93 21.77 7.46
N LEU A 350 23.31 21.38 6.24
CA LEU A 350 23.85 20.05 5.94
C LEU A 350 25.23 19.80 6.56
N LEU A 351 25.92 20.81 7.09
CA LEU A 351 27.11 20.61 7.91
C LEU A 351 26.84 19.70 9.12
N GLY A 352 25.60 19.66 9.62
CA GLY A 352 25.19 18.81 10.73
C GLY A 352 24.88 17.36 10.36
N ILE A 353 25.22 16.89 9.15
CA ILE A 353 24.98 15.48 8.76
C ILE A 353 25.72 14.59 9.75
N LYS A 354 24.99 13.65 10.37
CA LYS A 354 25.54 12.81 11.44
C LYS A 354 26.28 11.58 10.93
N LYS A 355 25.86 11.00 9.79
CA LYS A 355 26.30 9.66 9.36
C LYS A 355 26.45 9.56 7.85
N ILE A 356 27.59 9.03 7.40
CA ILE A 356 27.93 8.83 5.98
C ILE A 356 28.21 7.35 5.75
N GLY A 357 27.39 6.70 4.93
CA GLY A 357 27.52 5.28 4.59
C GLY A 357 28.20 5.06 3.25
N HIS A 358 29.23 4.21 3.15
CA HIS A 358 29.95 3.98 1.89
C HIS A 358 30.63 2.58 1.79
N ASP A 359 31.16 2.26 0.60
CA ASP A 359 31.76 0.96 0.24
C ASP A 359 33.23 0.80 0.66
N LEU A 360 33.59 1.34 1.82
CA LEU A 360 34.97 1.37 2.34
C LEU A 360 35.96 2.22 1.52
N ASP A 361 35.47 2.99 0.55
CA ASP A 361 36.28 3.93 -0.23
C ASP A 361 36.84 5.05 0.68
N LYS A 362 38.17 5.10 0.78
CA LYS A 362 38.88 6.09 1.61
C LYS A 362 38.79 7.51 1.03
N ALA A 363 38.67 7.65 -0.29
CA ALA A 363 38.49 8.93 -0.94
C ALA A 363 37.12 9.52 -0.62
N ILE A 364 36.07 8.70 -0.61
CA ILE A 364 34.72 9.10 -0.16
C ILE A 364 34.78 9.48 1.32
N ALA A 365 35.28 8.58 2.18
CA ALA A 365 35.33 8.82 3.61
C ALA A 365 36.05 10.13 3.94
N GLY A 366 37.30 10.28 3.50
CA GLY A 366 38.09 11.48 3.79
C GLY A 366 37.60 12.73 3.06
N GLY A 367 37.09 12.60 1.84
CA GLY A 367 36.61 13.74 1.06
C GLY A 367 35.37 14.35 1.67
N MET A 368 34.39 13.52 2.04
CA MET A 368 33.15 14.02 2.64
C MET A 368 33.37 14.57 4.05
N THR A 369 34.14 13.87 4.90
CA THR A 369 34.39 14.33 6.29
C THR A 369 35.32 15.54 6.39
N ASP A 370 36.03 15.91 5.33
CA ASP A 370 36.78 17.16 5.29
C ASP A 370 35.88 18.39 5.44
N ILE A 371 34.64 18.28 4.95
CA ILE A 371 33.60 19.31 5.05
C ILE A 371 32.62 18.95 6.18
N LEU A 372 32.14 17.70 6.20
CA LEU A 372 31.18 17.17 7.18
C LEU A 372 31.92 16.57 8.39
N LYS A 373 32.60 17.43 9.15
CA LYS A 373 33.59 17.01 10.17
C LYS A 373 33.00 16.17 11.31
N ASP A 374 31.73 16.40 11.64
CA ASP A 374 31.04 15.74 12.74
C ASP A 374 30.33 14.45 12.31
N ALA A 375 30.47 14.05 11.03
CA ALA A 375 29.81 12.88 10.49
C ALA A 375 30.61 11.59 10.76
N ASP A 376 29.95 10.59 11.32
CA ASP A 376 30.51 9.25 11.50
C ASP A 376 30.47 8.45 10.18
N ASN A 377 31.59 7.82 9.83
CA ASN A 377 31.66 6.91 8.68
C ASN A 377 31.08 5.54 9.04
N VAL A 378 30.09 5.11 8.26
CA VAL A 378 29.42 3.81 8.35
C VAL A 378 29.86 2.93 7.18
N TRP A 379 30.38 1.75 7.48
CA TRP A 379 31.10 0.91 6.53
C TRP A 379 30.21 -0.24 6.05
N CYS A 380 30.14 -0.45 4.72
CA CYS A 380 29.36 -1.55 4.17
C CYS A 380 29.86 -2.93 4.61
N THR A 381 28.96 -3.74 5.15
CA THR A 381 29.26 -5.10 5.63
C THR A 381 29.62 -6.03 4.48
N GLN A 382 28.90 -5.95 3.35
CA GLN A 382 29.15 -6.82 2.20
C GLN A 382 30.55 -6.58 1.62
N HIS A 383 30.91 -5.31 1.35
CA HIS A 383 32.24 -4.99 0.85
C HIS A 383 33.35 -5.29 1.88
N SER A 384 33.03 -5.23 3.17
CA SER A 384 33.93 -5.68 4.24
C SER A 384 34.20 -7.18 4.13
N GLN A 385 33.16 -7.98 3.90
CA GLN A 385 33.29 -9.42 3.71
C GLN A 385 34.09 -9.77 2.46
N GLU A 386 33.81 -9.12 1.33
CA GLU A 386 34.51 -9.34 0.07
C GLU A 386 36.01 -9.04 0.18
N ARG A 387 36.36 -7.92 0.84
CA ARG A 387 37.77 -7.54 1.05
C ARG A 387 38.51 -8.53 1.94
N ASP A 388 37.90 -8.96 3.03
CA ASP A 388 38.53 -9.91 3.96
C ASP A 388 38.68 -11.29 3.27
N ALA A 389 37.69 -11.71 2.48
CA ALA A 389 37.76 -12.92 1.66
C ALA A 389 38.84 -12.85 0.57
N LEU A 390 39.01 -11.70 -0.10
CA LEU A 390 40.09 -11.47 -1.06
C LEU A 390 41.46 -11.52 -0.40
N LYS A 391 41.59 -10.97 0.81
CA LYS A 391 42.84 -11.04 1.56
C LYS A 391 43.19 -12.47 1.95
N LEU A 392 42.22 -13.24 2.44
CA LEU A 392 42.40 -14.68 2.72
C LEU A 392 42.86 -15.43 1.47
N LYS A 393 42.25 -15.16 0.31
CA LYS A 393 42.67 -15.73 -0.97
C LYS A 393 44.12 -15.35 -1.32
N SER A 394 44.51 -14.10 -1.10
CA SER A 394 45.88 -13.62 -1.37
C SER A 394 46.96 -14.29 -0.50
N LEU A 395 46.57 -14.79 0.67
CA LEU A 395 47.45 -15.51 1.60
C LEU A 395 47.41 -17.04 1.38
N GLY A 396 46.78 -17.52 0.30
CA GLY A 396 46.73 -18.93 -0.05
C GLY A 396 45.66 -19.74 0.68
N ALA A 397 44.65 -19.09 1.28
CA ALA A 397 43.57 -19.80 1.96
C ALA A 397 42.75 -20.68 0.99
N ASN A 398 42.59 -21.95 1.33
CA ASN A 398 41.61 -22.81 0.66
C ASN A 398 40.17 -22.44 1.07
N GLU A 399 39.19 -22.94 0.34
CA GLU A 399 37.78 -22.60 0.55
C GLU A 399 37.28 -22.93 1.96
N ARG A 400 37.70 -24.07 2.52
CA ARG A 400 37.31 -24.49 3.87
C ARG A 400 37.86 -23.56 4.95
N SER A 401 39.14 -23.23 4.89
CA SER A 401 39.80 -22.29 5.81
C SER A 401 39.19 -20.88 5.67
N ARG A 402 38.94 -20.43 4.43
CA ARG A 402 38.29 -19.15 4.15
C ARG A 402 36.90 -19.08 4.78
N ASN A 403 36.05 -20.08 4.52
CA ASN A 403 34.67 -20.07 5.02
C ASN A 403 34.63 -20.15 6.55
N ARG A 404 35.55 -20.91 7.17
CA ARG A 404 35.70 -20.95 8.63
C ARG A 404 36.05 -19.59 9.22
N ILE A 405 37.10 -18.94 8.71
CA ILE A 405 37.54 -17.63 9.21
C ILE A 405 36.45 -16.56 8.97
N MET A 406 35.78 -16.59 7.81
CA MET A 406 34.68 -15.67 7.52
C MET A 406 33.49 -15.86 8.47
N THR A 407 33.20 -17.11 8.86
CA THR A 407 32.18 -17.43 9.87
C THR A 407 32.59 -16.94 11.26
N ASP A 408 33.86 -17.09 11.64
CA ASP A 408 34.36 -16.56 12.92
C ASP A 408 34.23 -15.02 12.97
N ILE A 409 34.47 -14.32 11.85
CA ILE A 409 34.38 -12.85 11.79
C ILE A 409 32.93 -12.37 11.76
N TYR A 410 32.12 -12.90 10.85
CA TYR A 410 30.80 -12.34 10.51
C TYR A 410 29.63 -13.20 10.97
N GLY A 411 29.90 -14.33 11.62
CA GLY A 411 28.88 -15.29 11.99
C GLY A 411 28.38 -16.11 10.81
N SER A 412 27.55 -17.11 11.11
CA SER A 412 26.75 -17.84 10.13
C SER A 412 25.29 -17.88 10.57
N GLN A 413 24.41 -17.98 9.58
CA GLN A 413 22.99 -18.22 9.81
C GLN A 413 22.66 -19.58 9.20
N ASP A 414 22.56 -20.60 10.04
CA ASP A 414 22.00 -21.90 9.67
C ASP A 414 20.50 -21.91 9.98
N ASP A 415 19.72 -22.78 9.34
CA ASP A 415 18.24 -22.86 9.44
C ASP A 415 17.69 -23.00 10.88
N VAL A 416 18.56 -23.27 11.88
CA VAL A 416 18.20 -23.56 13.27
C VAL A 416 18.95 -22.70 14.30
N LEU A 417 20.14 -22.17 14.01
CA LEU A 417 20.97 -21.41 14.97
C LEU A 417 21.68 -20.23 14.29
N LEU A 418 21.61 -19.06 14.93
CA LEU A 418 22.44 -17.90 14.60
C LEU A 418 23.78 -18.05 15.35
N HIS A 419 24.86 -18.25 14.61
CA HIS A 419 26.21 -18.21 15.17
C HIS A 419 26.74 -16.78 15.08
N ASN A 420 26.87 -16.12 16.23
CA ASN A 420 27.44 -14.78 16.34
C ASN A 420 28.94 -14.82 16.01
N GLY A 421 29.40 -13.89 15.17
CA GLY A 421 30.82 -13.69 14.88
C GLY A 421 31.43 -12.57 15.72
N LEU A 422 32.69 -12.23 15.42
CA LEU A 422 33.35 -11.04 15.97
C LEU A 422 32.58 -9.74 15.71
N ALA A 423 31.91 -9.60 14.55
CA ALA A 423 31.06 -8.44 14.24
C ALA A 423 29.84 -8.30 15.18
N ASP A 424 29.48 -9.38 15.89
CA ASP A 424 28.37 -9.41 16.84
C ASP A 424 28.87 -9.46 18.29
N ALA A 425 30.13 -9.08 18.53
CA ALA A 425 30.64 -8.79 19.85
C ALA A 425 29.85 -7.63 20.48
N ASP A 426 29.65 -7.70 21.79
CA ASP A 426 28.81 -6.73 22.52
C ASP A 426 29.46 -5.35 22.53
N ASP A 427 30.78 -5.30 22.75
CA ASP A 427 31.57 -4.08 22.87
C ASP A 427 33.02 -4.25 22.36
N PRO A 428 33.81 -3.15 22.26
CA PRO A 428 35.20 -3.21 21.82
C PRO A 428 36.11 -4.14 22.64
N GLU A 429 35.89 -4.25 23.95
CA GLU A 429 36.65 -5.11 24.85
C GLU A 429 36.33 -6.60 24.60
N ASP A 430 35.05 -6.96 24.51
CA ASP A 430 34.60 -8.31 24.15
C ASP A 430 35.13 -8.73 22.77
N PHE A 431 35.10 -7.80 21.80
CA PHE A 431 35.70 -8.01 20.48
C PHE A 431 37.20 -8.34 20.57
N GLN A 432 37.98 -7.62 21.38
CA GLN A 432 39.41 -7.89 21.55
C GLN A 432 39.67 -9.25 22.19
N ILE A 433 38.91 -9.61 23.24
CA ILE A 433 39.05 -10.89 23.92
C ILE A 433 38.75 -12.04 22.94
N LYS A 434 37.68 -11.93 22.14
CA LYS A 434 37.32 -12.93 21.12
C LYS A 434 38.36 -12.99 20.00
N LEU A 435 38.88 -11.86 19.54
CA LEU A 435 39.92 -11.81 18.50
C LEU A 435 41.24 -12.46 18.97
N ALA A 436 41.64 -12.24 20.23
CA ALA A 436 42.85 -12.85 20.79
C ALA A 436 42.74 -14.38 20.86
N ARG A 437 41.55 -14.92 21.20
CA ARG A 437 41.31 -16.37 21.24
C ARG A 437 41.42 -17.06 19.88
N LEU A 438 41.29 -16.31 18.79
CA LEU A 438 41.34 -16.83 17.43
C LEU A 438 42.75 -16.82 16.83
N GLU A 439 43.75 -16.26 17.51
CA GLU A 439 45.13 -16.14 17.00
C GLU A 439 45.72 -17.49 16.59
N THR A 440 45.76 -18.44 17.51
CA THR A 440 46.34 -19.77 17.26
C THR A 440 45.58 -20.53 16.16
N VAL A 441 44.26 -20.40 16.13
CA VAL A 441 43.40 -21.05 15.13
C VAL A 441 43.63 -20.45 13.75
N TRP A 442 43.58 -19.13 13.62
CA TRP A 442 43.72 -18.46 12.33
C TRP A 442 45.15 -18.57 11.79
N GLU A 443 46.18 -18.46 12.63
CA GLU A 443 47.57 -18.64 12.20
C GLU A 443 47.85 -20.09 11.77
N SER A 444 47.17 -21.09 12.36
CA SER A 444 47.26 -22.48 11.88
C SER A 444 46.57 -22.70 10.52
N LEU A 445 45.50 -21.96 10.22
CA LEU A 445 44.71 -22.12 9.00
C LEU A 445 45.24 -21.30 7.83
N VAL A 446 45.63 -20.05 8.10
CA VAL A 446 46.11 -19.06 7.13
C VAL A 446 47.16 -18.17 7.84
N PRO A 447 48.44 -18.58 7.82
CA PRO A 447 49.52 -17.85 8.47
C PRO A 447 49.58 -16.37 8.05
N GLY A 448 49.74 -15.47 9.03
CA GLY A 448 49.84 -14.02 8.86
C GLY A 448 48.50 -13.28 8.72
N PHE A 449 47.36 -13.99 8.63
CA PHE A 449 46.06 -13.33 8.51
C PHE A 449 45.63 -12.65 9.81
N HIS A 450 45.84 -13.26 10.99
CA HIS A 450 45.44 -12.67 12.27
C HIS A 450 46.20 -11.36 12.52
N ARG A 451 47.52 -11.37 12.29
CA ARG A 451 48.35 -10.16 12.39
C ARG A 451 47.87 -9.05 11.44
N TRP A 452 47.49 -9.40 10.21
CA TRP A 452 46.93 -8.45 9.25
C TRP A 452 45.58 -7.91 9.72
N PHE A 453 44.67 -8.78 10.15
CA PHE A 453 43.32 -8.41 10.58
C PHE A 453 43.37 -7.48 11.81
N THR A 454 44.19 -7.83 12.80
CA THR A 454 44.42 -7.00 13.99
C THR A 454 44.95 -5.63 13.61
N LYS A 455 45.91 -5.54 12.69
CA LYS A 455 46.52 -4.27 12.27
C LYS A 455 45.59 -3.39 11.42
N HIS A 456 44.78 -3.98 10.56
CA HIS A 456 44.07 -3.24 9.51
C HIS A 456 42.54 -3.19 9.67
N ARG A 457 41.96 -4.08 10.49
CA ARG A 457 40.50 -4.25 10.61
C ARG A 457 39.99 -4.02 12.02
N SER A 458 40.75 -4.40 13.05
CA SER A 458 40.34 -4.29 14.45
C SER A 458 39.69 -2.96 14.80
N GLU A 459 40.33 -1.83 14.46
CA GLU A 459 39.80 -0.50 14.77
C GLU A 459 38.49 -0.19 14.03
N GLN A 460 38.37 -0.64 12.79
CA GLN A 460 37.14 -0.47 12.02
C GLN A 460 35.99 -1.24 12.66
N PHE A 461 36.25 -2.43 13.22
CA PHE A 461 35.22 -3.20 13.90
C PHE A 461 34.72 -2.50 15.16
N LYS A 462 35.64 -2.00 16.00
CA LYS A 462 35.32 -1.29 17.24
C LYS A 462 34.50 -0.02 17.03
N THR A 463 34.74 0.67 15.92
CA THR A 463 34.12 1.97 15.63
C THR A 463 32.78 1.88 14.91
N CYS A 464 32.47 0.79 14.20
CA CYS A 464 31.23 0.74 13.41
C CYS A 464 30.55 -0.63 13.23
N LEU A 465 31.20 -1.76 13.56
CA LEU A 465 30.64 -3.11 13.29
C LEU A 465 30.18 -3.83 14.55
N VAL A 466 30.86 -3.66 15.69
CA VAL A 466 30.43 -4.28 16.97
C VAL A 466 29.06 -3.76 17.40
N LEU A 467 28.36 -4.51 18.25
CA LEU A 467 26.96 -4.23 18.59
C LEU A 467 26.79 -2.85 19.24
N SER A 468 27.60 -2.52 20.24
CA SER A 468 27.54 -1.21 20.91
C SER A 468 27.83 -0.05 19.95
N ALA A 469 28.81 -0.20 19.06
CA ALA A 469 29.12 0.80 18.03
C ALA A 469 27.94 1.02 17.08
N ARG A 470 27.31 -0.08 16.63
CA ARG A 470 26.08 0.00 15.80
C ARG A 470 24.95 0.69 16.54
N GLN A 471 24.74 0.37 17.81
CA GLN A 471 23.72 1.00 18.65
C GLN A 471 23.97 2.48 18.85
N ASN A 472 25.22 2.89 19.10
CA ASN A 472 25.62 4.29 19.19
C ASN A 472 25.36 5.05 17.88
N LEU A 473 25.56 4.38 16.74
CA LEU A 473 25.22 4.90 15.42
C LEU A 473 23.71 4.82 15.08
N GLY A 474 22.88 4.28 15.98
CA GLY A 474 21.44 4.10 15.78
C GLY A 474 21.06 3.04 14.73
N ILE A 475 21.95 2.07 14.48
CA ILE A 475 21.79 1.01 13.48
C ILE A 475 21.28 -0.27 14.16
N THR A 476 20.05 -0.69 13.84
CA THR A 476 19.40 -1.89 14.42
C THR A 476 19.88 -3.22 13.84
N GLY A 477 20.75 -3.21 12.83
CA GLY A 477 21.25 -4.41 12.13
C GLY A 477 22.63 -4.19 11.55
N ARG A 478 22.93 -4.78 10.40
CA ARG A 478 24.17 -4.51 9.65
C ARG A 478 23.91 -3.51 8.53
N PHE A 479 24.89 -2.67 8.25
CA PHE A 479 24.79 -1.70 7.17
C PHE A 479 25.21 -2.33 5.83
N TYR A 480 24.38 -2.10 4.81
CA TYR A 480 24.60 -2.53 3.43
C TYR A 480 24.30 -1.37 2.49
N THR A 481 25.01 -1.33 1.36
CA THR A 481 24.87 -0.31 0.30
C THR A 481 24.07 -0.80 -0.90
N ASN A 482 23.30 -1.88 -0.73
CA ASN A 482 22.46 -2.49 -1.79
C ASN A 482 21.23 -1.63 -2.17
N GLY A 483 21.25 -0.34 -1.88
CA GLY A 483 20.10 0.57 -1.93
C GLY A 483 19.68 1.04 -3.32
N LEU A 484 20.48 0.79 -4.34
CA LEU A 484 20.19 1.25 -5.70
C LEU A 484 20.02 0.07 -6.65
N GLU A 485 18.76 -0.26 -6.96
CA GLU A 485 18.34 -1.05 -8.14
C GLU A 485 18.90 -0.48 -9.46
N LEU A 486 19.46 0.73 -9.43
CA LEU A 486 20.23 1.35 -10.50
C LEU A 486 21.28 0.39 -11.07
N LYS A 487 21.90 -0.44 -10.22
CA LYS A 487 22.92 -1.47 -10.55
C LYS A 487 22.52 -2.41 -11.69
N HIS A 488 21.23 -2.62 -11.94
CA HIS A 488 20.80 -3.63 -12.90
C HIS A 488 20.27 -3.09 -14.23
N ARG A 489 19.91 -1.80 -14.34
CA ARG A 489 19.16 -1.28 -15.50
C ARG A 489 19.99 -0.50 -16.50
N LEU A 490 21.16 0.00 -16.10
CA LEU A 490 22.07 0.78 -16.93
C LEU A 490 23.38 -0.01 -17.14
N GLN A 491 23.32 -1.04 -17.99
CA GLN A 491 24.49 -1.83 -18.35
C GLN A 491 25.49 -1.02 -19.18
N LYS A 492 26.78 -1.23 -18.90
CA LYS A 492 27.96 -0.70 -19.58
C LYS A 492 27.80 -0.68 -21.11
N LYS A 493 27.58 0.48 -21.69
CA LYS A 493 27.83 0.75 -23.11
C LYS A 493 29.17 1.46 -23.22
N ARG A 494 30.04 1.00 -24.13
CA ARG A 494 31.22 1.76 -24.52
C ARG A 494 30.75 2.86 -25.48
N LEU A 495 30.56 4.06 -24.94
CA LEU A 495 30.16 5.23 -25.72
C LEU A 495 31.40 5.94 -26.25
N ARG A 496 31.28 6.58 -27.40
CA ARG A 496 32.33 7.49 -27.90
C ARG A 496 32.22 8.84 -27.18
N GLU A 497 33.29 9.65 -27.18
CA GLU A 497 33.29 10.96 -26.52
C GLU A 497 32.15 11.89 -27.02
N ASP A 498 31.77 11.78 -28.30
CA ASP A 498 30.64 12.51 -28.90
C ASP A 498 29.26 12.14 -28.32
N GLU A 499 29.14 10.97 -27.68
CA GLU A 499 27.88 10.44 -27.13
C GLU A 499 27.71 10.74 -25.62
N ILE A 500 28.77 11.20 -24.94
CA ILE A 500 28.74 11.57 -23.50
C ILE A 500 27.68 12.64 -23.18
N PRO A 501 27.56 13.74 -23.96
CA PRO A 501 26.56 14.78 -23.71
C PRO A 501 25.13 14.27 -23.61
N GLU A 502 24.73 13.47 -24.60
CA GLU A 502 23.38 12.96 -24.74
C GLU A 502 23.08 11.97 -23.61
N GLU A 503 24.04 11.12 -23.25
CA GLU A 503 23.87 10.16 -22.16
C GLU A 503 23.77 10.84 -20.78
N VAL A 504 24.61 11.84 -20.48
CA VAL A 504 24.53 12.58 -19.22
C VAL A 504 23.17 13.29 -19.08
N ALA A 505 22.65 13.88 -20.16
CA ALA A 505 21.32 14.47 -20.18
C ALA A 505 20.22 13.42 -19.98
N ASN A 506 20.32 12.26 -20.65
CA ASN A 506 19.37 11.15 -20.50
C ASN A 506 19.35 10.58 -19.08
N VAL A 507 20.52 10.35 -18.48
CA VAL A 507 20.63 9.84 -17.11
C VAL A 507 20.12 10.88 -16.11
N THR A 508 20.46 12.16 -16.28
CA THR A 508 19.96 13.23 -15.40
C THR A 508 18.43 13.36 -15.48
N SER A 509 17.85 13.27 -16.69
CA SER A 509 16.40 13.25 -16.87
C SER A 509 15.74 12.03 -16.21
N MET A 510 16.40 10.86 -16.27
CA MET A 510 15.92 9.64 -15.61
C MET A 510 15.95 9.77 -14.07
N LEU A 511 17.00 10.39 -13.52
CA LEU A 511 17.10 10.68 -12.08
C LEU A 511 16.00 11.65 -11.63
N GLU A 512 15.73 12.69 -12.42
CA GLU A 512 14.62 13.63 -12.16
C GLU A 512 13.26 12.93 -12.17
N LYS A 513 13.04 12.04 -13.15
CA LYS A 513 11.81 11.25 -13.25
C LYS A 513 11.60 10.40 -12.00
N TRP A 514 12.60 9.66 -11.55
CA TRP A 514 12.45 8.84 -10.36
C TRP A 514 12.25 9.68 -9.11
N THR A 515 13.01 10.76 -8.96
CA THR A 515 12.83 11.70 -7.86
C THR A 515 11.38 12.15 -7.77
N THR A 516 10.79 12.52 -8.90
CA THR A 516 9.38 12.91 -9.00
C THR A 516 8.43 11.77 -8.60
N GLU A 517 8.69 10.54 -9.07
CA GLU A 517 7.91 9.36 -8.68
C GLU A 517 7.97 9.06 -7.17
N PHE A 518 9.12 9.27 -6.52
CA PHE A 518 9.27 9.09 -5.07
C PHE A 518 8.46 10.12 -4.27
N TYR A 519 8.51 11.40 -4.65
CA TYR A 519 7.68 12.44 -4.01
C TYR A 519 6.18 12.28 -4.30
N LEU A 520 5.82 11.72 -5.46
CA LEU A 520 4.43 11.36 -5.75
C LEU A 520 3.93 10.24 -4.83
N GLU A 521 4.79 9.26 -4.51
CA GLU A 521 4.46 8.21 -3.55
C GLU A 521 4.38 8.73 -2.10
N GLU A 522 5.11 9.78 -1.74
CA GLU A 522 4.92 10.51 -0.48
C GLU A 522 3.52 11.14 -0.41
N GLU A 523 3.11 11.86 -1.46
CA GLU A 523 1.77 12.47 -1.54
C GLU A 523 0.64 11.42 -1.51
N ARG A 524 0.85 10.28 -2.16
CA ARG A 524 -0.07 9.13 -2.07
C ARG A 524 -0.15 8.57 -0.67
N ALA A 525 0.98 8.44 0.02
CA ALA A 525 1.03 7.93 1.39
C ALA A 525 0.27 8.84 2.37
N VAL A 526 0.31 10.17 2.16
CA VAL A 526 -0.52 11.15 2.88
C VAL A 526 -2.01 10.84 2.74
N CYS A 527 -2.44 10.42 1.55
CA CYS A 527 -3.82 10.00 1.30
C CYS A 527 -4.12 8.56 1.76
N GLY A 528 -3.18 7.84 2.36
CA GLY A 528 -3.32 6.41 2.64
C GLY A 528 -3.43 5.53 1.38
N LEU A 529 -2.91 6.03 0.26
CA LEU A 529 -2.80 5.38 -1.04
C LEU A 529 -1.32 5.04 -1.35
N GLY A 530 -1.05 4.35 -2.46
CA GLY A 530 0.32 4.07 -2.91
C GLY A 530 0.97 2.85 -2.25
N LYS A 531 2.30 2.72 -2.44
CA LYS A 531 3.10 1.61 -1.88
C LYS A 531 3.57 1.85 -0.44
N TYR A 532 3.59 3.11 0.00
CA TYR A 532 4.05 3.51 1.32
C TYR A 532 2.89 4.00 2.19
N ARG A 533 3.14 4.08 3.49
CA ARG A 533 2.24 4.69 4.48
C ARG A 533 3.03 5.60 5.41
N LEU A 534 2.37 6.56 6.04
CA LEU A 534 3.02 7.42 7.03
C LEU A 534 3.52 6.58 8.23
N SER A 535 4.71 6.93 8.71
CA SER A 535 5.35 6.30 9.86
C SER A 535 4.82 6.86 11.18
N LEU A 536 5.22 6.22 12.29
CA LEU A 536 4.81 6.64 13.63
C LEU A 536 5.30 8.05 13.94
N GLY A 537 4.39 8.92 14.39
CA GLY A 537 4.63 10.34 14.63
C GLY A 537 4.19 11.24 13.47
N TYR A 538 3.91 10.68 12.30
CA TYR A 538 3.45 11.42 11.11
C TYR A 538 1.97 11.18 10.78
N GLU A 539 1.27 10.32 11.52
CA GLU A 539 -0.11 9.93 11.21
C GLU A 539 -1.09 11.11 11.21
N GLN A 540 -0.80 12.18 11.94
CA GLN A 540 -1.60 13.41 11.95
C GLN A 540 -1.71 14.09 10.58
N PHE A 541 -0.77 13.82 9.68
CA PHE A 541 -0.82 14.32 8.31
C PHE A 541 -1.65 13.45 7.38
N GLN A 542 -2.13 12.28 7.83
CA GLN A 542 -2.96 11.42 7.00
C GLN A 542 -4.30 12.08 6.69
N VAL A 543 -4.67 12.11 5.41
CA VAL A 543 -5.93 12.68 4.92
C VAL A 543 -6.72 11.59 4.20
N ASP A 544 -8.03 11.58 4.38
CA ASP A 544 -8.91 10.74 3.58
C ASP A 544 -8.84 11.15 2.09
N PRO A 545 -8.69 10.22 1.13
CA PRO A 545 -8.59 10.53 -0.29
C PRO A 545 -9.75 11.37 -0.85
N VAL A 546 -10.98 11.16 -0.37
CA VAL A 546 -12.15 11.91 -0.83
C VAL A 546 -12.05 13.36 -0.35
N LYS A 547 -11.60 13.55 0.90
CA LYS A 547 -11.33 14.89 1.44
C LYS A 547 -10.17 15.57 0.71
N TRP A 548 -9.09 14.84 0.40
CA TRP A 548 -7.95 15.35 -0.35
C TRP A 548 -8.33 15.89 -1.72
N ASN A 549 -9.12 15.12 -2.48
CA ASN A 549 -9.56 15.52 -3.83
C ASN A 549 -10.52 16.72 -3.83
N ARG A 550 -11.20 17.00 -2.72
CA ARG A 550 -12.02 18.21 -2.54
C ARG A 550 -11.20 19.45 -2.20
N TRP A 551 -9.93 19.30 -1.83
CA TRP A 551 -9.06 20.45 -1.55
C TRP A 551 -8.59 21.12 -2.84
N SER A 552 -8.38 22.43 -2.77
CA SER A 552 -7.66 23.14 -3.82
C SER A 552 -6.20 22.68 -3.88
N LEU A 553 -5.55 22.83 -5.04
CA LEU A 553 -4.13 22.54 -5.21
C LEU A 553 -3.26 23.31 -4.21
N GLU A 554 -3.62 24.56 -3.90
CA GLU A 554 -2.94 25.38 -2.90
C GLU A 554 -3.02 24.76 -1.51
N ARG A 555 -4.20 24.28 -1.10
CA ARG A 555 -4.37 23.62 0.20
C ARG A 555 -3.64 22.28 0.28
N GLN A 556 -3.63 21.52 -0.82
CA GLN A 556 -2.83 20.29 -0.92
C GLN A 556 -1.34 20.59 -0.75
N ALA A 557 -0.83 21.58 -1.48
CA ALA A 557 0.57 22.02 -1.39
C ALA A 557 0.93 22.55 0.01
N GLN A 558 0.05 23.32 0.66
CA GLN A 558 0.22 23.77 2.04
C GLN A 558 0.30 22.60 3.02
N HIS A 559 -0.53 21.57 2.85
CA HIS A 559 -0.53 20.39 3.71
C HIS A 559 0.74 19.55 3.53
N LEU A 560 1.22 19.37 2.29
CA LEU A 560 2.51 18.73 2.02
C LEU A 560 3.68 19.55 2.59
N SER A 561 3.62 20.87 2.48
CA SER A 561 4.62 21.76 3.08
C SER A 561 4.64 21.62 4.61
N ALA A 562 3.46 21.56 5.25
CA ALA A 562 3.36 21.31 6.68
C ALA A 562 3.94 19.95 7.08
N LEU A 563 3.68 18.90 6.28
CA LEU A 563 4.32 17.59 6.47
C LEU A 563 5.84 17.73 6.36
N ARG A 564 6.37 18.33 5.29
CA ARG A 564 7.81 18.41 5.02
C ARG A 564 8.58 19.26 6.05
N ASN A 565 7.93 20.28 6.60
CA ASN A 565 8.49 21.12 7.66
C ASN A 565 8.32 20.51 9.06
N PHE A 566 7.56 19.42 9.20
CA PHE A 566 7.38 18.76 10.48
C PHE A 566 8.61 17.93 10.85
N THR A 567 9.19 18.27 12.00
CA THR A 567 10.23 17.48 12.65
C THR A 567 9.60 16.79 13.86
N PRO A 568 9.54 15.45 13.89
CA PRO A 568 9.04 14.73 15.05
C PRO A 568 9.98 15.01 16.23
N LYS A 569 9.41 15.29 17.40
CA LYS A 569 10.18 15.32 18.65
C LYS A 569 10.80 13.92 18.84
N SER A 570 12.07 13.84 19.23
CA SER A 570 12.91 12.62 19.23
C SER A 570 12.16 11.30 19.41
N TYR A 571 12.48 10.32 18.54
CA TYR A 571 11.96 8.94 18.51
C TYR A 571 11.82 8.27 19.90
N ASP A 572 12.69 8.62 20.86
CA ASP A 572 12.68 8.06 22.21
C ASP A 572 11.46 8.44 23.07
N MET A 573 10.73 9.52 22.76
CA MET A 573 9.50 9.85 23.50
C MET A 573 8.29 8.99 23.09
N TYR A 574 8.33 8.35 21.93
CA TYR A 574 7.22 7.56 21.38
C TYR A 574 7.39 6.06 21.56
N LYS A 575 8.55 5.59 22.04
CA LYS A 575 8.70 4.23 22.57
C LYS A 575 7.85 4.13 23.84
N LYS A 576 6.82 3.28 23.80
CA LYS A 576 6.28 2.74 25.07
C LYS A 576 7.45 2.08 25.78
N PRO A 577 7.72 2.41 27.06
CA PRO A 577 8.81 1.80 27.80
C PRO A 577 8.65 0.28 27.76
N MET A 578 9.73 -0.42 27.39
CA MET A 578 9.83 -1.87 27.59
C MET A 578 9.69 -2.13 29.09
N VAL A 579 8.57 -2.72 29.50
CA VAL A 579 8.33 -3.11 30.89
C VAL A 579 9.21 -4.33 31.17
N THR A 580 10.37 -4.09 31.76
CA THR A 580 11.05 -5.08 32.59
C THR A 580 10.49 -4.98 34.01
N GLY A 581 10.03 -6.10 34.56
CA GLY A 581 9.79 -6.26 36.00
C GLY A 581 8.38 -5.94 36.49
N ILE A 582 7.69 -7.01 36.88
CA ILE A 582 6.45 -7.00 37.68
C ILE A 582 6.63 -6.14 38.94
N LYS A 583 5.74 -5.16 39.16
CA LYS A 583 5.13 -4.82 40.47
C LYS A 583 3.98 -3.82 40.31
N SER A 584 2.80 -4.26 40.76
CA SER A 584 1.60 -3.51 41.21
C SER A 584 1.35 -2.10 40.66
N SER A 585 0.25 -1.96 39.92
CA SER A 585 -0.37 -0.70 39.47
C SER A 585 -0.78 0.22 40.62
N PRO A 586 -0.40 1.52 40.59
CA PRO A 586 -1.11 2.58 41.29
C PRO A 586 -2.06 3.32 40.32
N GLN A 587 -3.21 3.71 40.86
CA GLN A 587 -4.34 4.33 40.17
C GLN A 587 -4.00 5.65 39.47
N SER A 588 -4.67 5.86 38.34
CA SER A 588 -4.67 7.07 37.53
C SER A 588 -5.02 8.32 38.33
N LYS A 589 -4.16 9.36 38.24
CA LYS A 589 -4.58 10.75 38.41
C LYS A 589 -4.15 11.55 37.18
N ARG A 590 -5.13 11.85 36.32
CA ARG A 590 -5.01 12.85 35.25
C ARG A 590 -4.76 14.22 35.88
N ARG A 591 -3.68 14.91 35.52
CA ARG A 591 -3.55 16.36 35.70
C ARG A 591 -3.53 16.99 34.31
N ARG A 592 -4.68 17.52 33.86
CA ARG A 592 -4.75 18.47 32.74
C ARG A 592 -4.07 19.75 33.22
N VAL A 593 -3.09 20.24 32.47
CA VAL A 593 -2.68 21.65 32.54
C VAL A 593 -3.58 22.40 31.56
N HIS A 594 -4.31 23.38 32.08
CA HIS A 594 -5.19 24.28 31.35
C HIS A 594 -4.41 25.16 30.36
N LEU A 595 -4.88 25.24 29.12
CA LEU A 595 -4.75 26.42 28.27
C LEU A 595 -6.18 26.79 27.80
N PRO A 596 -6.53 28.09 27.74
CA PRO A 596 -7.91 28.54 27.58
C PRO A 596 -8.38 28.44 26.12
N GLU A 597 -9.57 27.89 25.91
CA GLU A 597 -10.35 28.04 24.67
C GLU A 597 -11.26 29.27 24.79
N PRO A 598 -11.42 30.09 23.74
CA PRO A 598 -12.37 31.19 23.74
C PRO A 598 -13.80 30.68 23.53
N GLU A 599 -14.66 31.01 24.49
CA GLU A 599 -16.11 30.82 24.49
C GLU A 599 -16.77 31.72 23.44
N ILE A 600 -17.60 31.17 22.54
CA ILE A 600 -18.85 31.85 22.14
C ILE A 600 -19.92 30.80 21.79
N PHE A 601 -21.05 30.88 22.52
CA PHE A 601 -22.36 30.22 22.38
C PHE A 601 -22.50 28.76 22.83
N THR A 602 -23.08 28.57 24.01
CA THR A 602 -24.49 28.14 24.11
C THR A 602 -24.99 28.17 25.56
N ASP A 603 -25.87 29.12 25.85
CA ASP A 603 -26.85 28.99 26.93
C ASP A 603 -27.78 27.82 26.58
N ARG A 604 -27.92 26.83 27.47
CA ARG A 604 -29.19 26.47 28.13
C ARG A 604 -29.15 25.10 28.84
N VAL A 605 -29.44 25.22 30.15
CA VAL A 605 -30.25 24.33 31.02
C VAL A 605 -29.57 23.07 31.60
N GLU A 606 -29.43 23.14 32.93
CA GLU A 606 -29.02 22.08 33.86
C GLU A 606 -30.11 21.01 34.02
N VAL A 607 -29.74 19.73 33.96
CA VAL A 607 -30.49 18.63 34.59
C VAL A 607 -29.52 17.54 35.05
N GLY A 608 -29.42 17.39 36.38
CA GLY A 608 -29.41 16.14 37.17
C GLY A 608 -28.43 15.00 36.85
N ASP A 609 -27.58 14.69 37.84
CA ASP A 609 -26.83 13.44 38.01
C ASP A 609 -27.73 12.20 37.91
N ASP A 610 -27.38 11.25 37.03
CA ASP A 610 -27.59 9.82 37.26
C ASP A 610 -26.74 8.96 36.30
N THR A 611 -25.94 8.06 36.85
CA THR A 611 -25.09 7.11 36.13
C THR A 611 -25.91 5.99 35.46
N PRO A 612 -25.74 5.70 34.16
CA PRO A 612 -26.48 4.61 33.49
C PRO A 612 -25.94 3.21 33.82
N GLN A 613 -26.82 2.35 34.33
CA GLN A 613 -26.63 0.92 34.55
C GLN A 613 -26.70 0.14 33.23
N ALA A 614 -25.86 -0.88 33.06
CA ALA A 614 -25.86 -1.74 31.87
C ALA A 614 -27.08 -2.67 31.85
N VAL A 615 -27.94 -2.51 30.84
CA VAL A 615 -29.17 -3.31 30.65
C VAL A 615 -28.92 -4.41 29.61
N THR A 616 -29.25 -5.66 29.96
CA THR A 616 -29.24 -6.80 29.03
C THR A 616 -30.54 -6.83 28.20
N PRO A 617 -30.53 -7.23 26.91
CA PRO A 617 -31.74 -7.21 26.10
C PRO A 617 -32.73 -8.29 26.52
N ILE A 618 -33.93 -7.89 26.91
CA ILE A 618 -35.10 -8.77 27.08
C ILE A 618 -35.72 -8.96 25.68
N ARG A 619 -35.94 -10.22 25.26
CA ARG A 619 -36.73 -10.52 24.06
C ARG A 619 -38.13 -10.99 24.49
N ILE A 620 -39.15 -10.29 24.01
CA ILE A 620 -40.56 -10.60 24.28
C ILE A 620 -41.12 -11.26 23.02
N THR A 621 -41.79 -12.41 23.16
CA THR A 621 -42.51 -13.07 22.06
C THR A 621 -43.97 -13.29 22.43
N LYS A 622 -44.84 -13.18 21.42
CA LYS A 622 -46.29 -13.28 21.56
C LYS A 622 -46.69 -14.75 21.49
N SER A 623 -47.44 -15.25 22.48
CA SER A 623 -48.02 -16.60 22.40
C SER A 623 -49.18 -16.63 21.39
N ASP A 624 -49.58 -17.83 20.99
CA ASP A 624 -50.59 -18.08 19.96
C ASP A 624 -52.02 -17.58 20.30
N ASP A 625 -52.28 -17.16 21.54
CA ASP A 625 -53.47 -16.40 21.90
C ASP A 625 -53.14 -14.90 22.03
N LYS A 626 -53.76 -14.06 21.18
CA LYS A 626 -53.24 -12.73 20.79
C LYS A 626 -53.23 -11.63 21.87
N THR A 627 -53.38 -11.94 23.16
CA THR A 627 -53.56 -10.94 24.24
C THR A 627 -52.58 -11.01 25.42
N LYS A 628 -51.58 -11.90 25.45
CA LYS A 628 -50.55 -11.93 26.52
C LYS A 628 -49.12 -12.16 25.98
N TRP A 629 -48.13 -11.57 26.65
CA TRP A 629 -46.69 -11.66 26.33
C TRP A 629 -45.95 -12.46 27.41
N GLN A 630 -45.10 -13.41 27.02
CA GLN A 630 -44.23 -14.16 27.94
C GLN A 630 -42.74 -13.89 27.65
N VAL A 631 -41.92 -13.92 28.71
CA VAL A 631 -40.47 -13.66 28.68
C VAL A 631 -39.75 -14.95 29.08
N GLU A 632 -39.02 -15.57 28.15
CA GLU A 632 -38.13 -16.70 28.44
C GLU A 632 -36.65 -16.31 28.29
N LYS A 633 -35.82 -16.78 29.24
CA LYS A 633 -34.36 -16.70 29.17
C LYS A 633 -33.85 -17.93 28.42
N SER A 634 -33.32 -17.76 27.20
CA SER A 634 -32.82 -18.90 26.43
C SER A 634 -31.48 -19.40 26.97
N THR A 635 -31.46 -20.66 27.42
CA THR A 635 -30.24 -21.46 27.57
C THR A 635 -30.20 -22.55 26.51
N ASN A 636 -28.97 -22.80 26.04
CA ASN A 636 -28.42 -24.06 25.51
C ASN A 636 -28.31 -24.27 23.98
N ALA A 637 -27.09 -24.69 23.64
CA ALA A 637 -26.70 -25.90 22.91
C ALA A 637 -27.29 -26.20 21.52
N ALA A 638 -26.41 -26.75 20.69
CA ALA A 638 -26.59 -27.14 19.31
C ALA A 638 -27.70 -28.18 19.09
N THR A 639 -28.41 -28.05 17.98
CA THR A 639 -29.03 -29.17 17.27
C THR A 639 -29.06 -28.83 15.77
N GLU A 640 -28.41 -29.66 14.96
CA GLU A 640 -28.50 -29.62 13.50
C GLU A 640 -29.77 -30.33 13.01
N ALA A 641 -30.42 -29.79 11.97
CA ALA A 641 -30.88 -30.55 10.81
C ALA A 641 -31.35 -29.63 9.66
N MET A 642 -30.59 -29.70 8.55
CA MET A 642 -31.00 -29.78 7.12
C MET A 642 -31.91 -28.69 6.50
N ASN A 643 -31.76 -28.22 5.25
CA ASN A 643 -30.90 -28.42 4.06
C ASN A 643 -31.33 -27.28 3.07
N PHE A 644 -30.60 -26.84 2.06
CA PHE A 644 -30.36 -27.47 0.76
C PHE A 644 -29.59 -26.41 -0.08
N LEU A 645 -28.65 -26.81 -0.94
CA LEU A 645 -27.93 -25.99 -1.95
C LEU A 645 -26.60 -25.33 -1.57
N ASP A 646 -25.58 -26.10 -1.16
CA ASP A 646 -24.19 -25.75 -1.47
C ASP A 646 -23.32 -27.01 -1.71
N PRO A 647 -22.92 -27.31 -2.96
CA PRO A 647 -22.03 -28.42 -3.28
C PRO A 647 -20.55 -28.19 -2.87
N ASP A 648 -20.16 -27.00 -2.39
CA ASP A 648 -18.81 -26.74 -1.85
C ASP A 648 -18.69 -27.06 -0.34
N ARG A 649 -19.78 -27.50 0.32
CA ARG A 649 -19.77 -27.89 1.73
C ARG A 649 -19.36 -29.36 1.88
N ILE A 650 -18.05 -29.62 1.84
CA ILE A 650 -17.49 -30.93 2.21
C ILE A 650 -17.94 -31.25 3.65
N SER A 651 -18.78 -32.27 3.77
CA SER A 651 -19.28 -32.82 5.02
C SER A 651 -18.17 -33.54 5.79
N GLY A 652 -18.02 -33.25 7.09
CA GLY A 652 -17.21 -34.03 8.05
C GLY A 652 -16.01 -33.29 8.65
N ASN A 653 -15.93 -33.31 9.99
CA ASN A 653 -14.81 -32.93 10.87
C ASN A 653 -13.85 -31.87 10.31
N GLN A 654 -14.26 -30.60 10.42
CA GLN A 654 -13.56 -29.47 9.81
C GLN A 654 -12.17 -29.22 10.43
N TYR A 655 -11.93 -29.67 11.66
CA TYR A 655 -10.67 -29.52 12.39
C TYR A 655 -10.38 -30.74 13.28
N GLU A 656 -9.19 -31.33 13.15
CA GLU A 656 -8.68 -32.40 14.01
C GLU A 656 -7.50 -31.88 14.84
N LEU A 657 -7.47 -32.13 16.14
CA LEU A 657 -6.29 -31.89 16.96
C LEU A 657 -5.34 -33.08 16.83
N VAL A 658 -4.16 -32.88 16.26
CA VAL A 658 -3.17 -33.94 16.03
C VAL A 658 -1.90 -33.67 16.82
N SER A 659 -1.30 -34.72 17.39
CA SER A 659 0.01 -34.62 18.03
C SER A 659 1.09 -34.45 16.98
N ARG A 660 2.11 -33.62 17.26
CA ARG A 660 3.29 -33.52 16.41
C ARG A 660 4.15 -34.78 16.44
N ASP A 661 4.01 -35.58 17.48
CA ASP A 661 4.70 -36.87 17.63
C ASP A 661 3.97 -38.00 16.88
N ASP A 662 2.76 -37.76 16.34
CA ASP A 662 2.07 -38.72 15.46
C ASP A 662 2.47 -38.50 14.00
N GLU A 663 3.54 -39.16 13.57
CA GLU A 663 4.07 -39.06 12.20
C GLU A 663 3.07 -39.50 11.10
N LYS A 664 1.99 -40.21 11.44
CA LYS A 664 0.96 -40.60 10.46
C LYS A 664 -0.07 -39.48 10.23
N LEU A 665 -0.45 -38.75 11.29
CA LEU A 665 -1.44 -37.67 11.20
C LEU A 665 -0.80 -36.29 11.01
N CYS A 666 0.47 -36.12 11.40
CA CYS A 666 1.27 -34.92 11.21
C CYS A 666 2.67 -35.30 10.66
N PRO A 667 2.85 -35.31 9.32
CA PRO A 667 4.14 -35.63 8.70
C PRO A 667 5.28 -34.72 9.17
N LYS A 668 6.51 -35.24 9.29
CA LYS A 668 7.70 -34.46 9.67
C LYS A 668 8.02 -33.26 8.78
N SER A 669 7.53 -33.26 7.54
CA SER A 669 7.65 -32.13 6.61
C SER A 669 6.82 -30.91 7.03
N VAL A 670 5.90 -31.06 7.99
CA VAL A 670 5.06 -29.99 8.54
C VAL A 670 5.86 -29.23 9.60
N LEU A 671 6.55 -28.18 9.16
CA LEU A 671 7.41 -27.36 10.02
C LEU A 671 6.80 -26.01 10.41
N ARG A 672 5.78 -25.54 9.67
CA ARG A 672 5.20 -24.20 9.84
C ARG A 672 3.69 -24.22 9.71
N CYS A 673 3.03 -23.32 10.44
CA CYS A 673 1.60 -23.09 10.29
C CYS A 673 1.31 -22.49 8.92
N GLU A 674 0.36 -23.07 8.19
CA GLU A 674 0.03 -22.65 6.83
C GLU A 674 -0.70 -21.29 6.77
N GLN A 675 -1.28 -20.83 7.88
CA GLN A 675 -1.96 -19.54 7.98
C GLN A 675 -0.97 -18.40 8.28
N CYS A 676 -0.29 -18.44 9.43
CA CYS A 676 0.60 -17.35 9.85
C CYS A 676 2.04 -17.50 9.32
N ARG A 677 2.39 -18.62 8.68
CA ARG A 677 3.73 -18.95 8.16
C ARG A 677 4.84 -19.03 9.23
N VAL A 678 4.49 -18.92 10.51
CA VAL A 678 5.40 -19.07 11.64
C VAL A 678 5.67 -20.56 11.89
N ALA A 679 6.92 -20.90 12.22
CA ALA A 679 7.32 -22.26 12.59
C ALA A 679 6.57 -22.74 13.85
N PHE A 680 6.27 -24.04 13.91
CA PHE A 680 5.76 -24.64 15.13
C PHE A 680 6.87 -24.69 16.18
N HIS A 681 6.65 -24.05 17.31
CA HIS A 681 7.61 -24.01 18.42
C HIS A 681 7.80 -25.41 19.01
N GLN A 682 8.92 -25.66 19.68
CA GLN A 682 9.14 -26.94 20.40
C GLN A 682 8.08 -27.19 21.49
N ALA A 683 7.41 -26.13 21.95
CA ALA A 683 6.34 -26.20 22.95
C ALA A 683 4.96 -26.57 22.35
N ASP A 684 4.81 -26.50 21.03
CA ASP A 684 3.55 -26.80 20.34
C ASP A 684 3.38 -28.31 20.19
N LYS A 685 3.08 -29.02 21.30
CA LYS A 685 2.94 -30.50 21.28
C LYS A 685 1.79 -30.99 20.39
N VAL A 686 0.80 -30.13 20.12
CA VAL A 686 -0.37 -30.42 19.29
C VAL A 686 -0.60 -29.32 18.27
N VAL A 687 -1.10 -29.69 17.09
CA VAL A 687 -1.46 -28.77 16.00
C VAL A 687 -2.86 -29.09 15.49
N VAL A 688 -3.51 -28.13 14.85
CA VAL A 688 -4.84 -28.33 14.27
C VAL A 688 -4.70 -28.67 12.80
N LYS A 689 -5.13 -29.87 12.41
CA LYS A 689 -5.21 -30.32 11.03
C LYS A 689 -6.59 -30.01 10.46
N SER A 690 -6.65 -29.48 9.25
CA SER A 690 -7.86 -29.22 8.49
C SER A 690 -7.65 -29.58 7.02
N VAL A 691 -8.70 -29.65 6.22
CA VAL A 691 -8.60 -29.92 4.78
C VAL A 691 -8.86 -28.63 4.02
N ARG A 692 -7.97 -28.30 3.06
CA ARG A 692 -8.11 -27.15 2.19
C ARG A 692 -8.21 -27.58 0.73
N VAL A 693 -9.18 -27.03 0.01
CA VAL A 693 -9.25 -27.10 -1.45
C VAL A 693 -8.38 -26.00 -2.04
N ARG A 694 -7.41 -26.35 -2.89
CA ARG A 694 -6.56 -25.43 -3.64
C ARG A 694 -6.89 -25.55 -5.13
N GLU A 695 -7.09 -24.42 -5.79
CA GLU A 695 -7.30 -24.38 -7.24
C GLU A 695 -5.98 -24.03 -7.93
N ARG A 696 -5.59 -24.85 -8.91
CA ARG A 696 -4.40 -24.59 -9.73
C ARG A 696 -4.76 -24.75 -11.19
N THR A 697 -4.41 -23.75 -12.00
CA THR A 697 -4.47 -23.85 -13.44
C THR A 697 -3.33 -24.74 -13.93
N ASP A 698 -3.67 -25.84 -14.61
CA ASP A 698 -2.69 -26.73 -15.20
C ASP A 698 -2.02 -26.08 -16.43
N LYS A 699 -1.03 -26.79 -17.00
CA LYS A 699 -0.27 -26.30 -18.17
C LYS A 699 -1.14 -26.11 -19.43
N SER A 700 -2.37 -26.62 -19.44
CA SER A 700 -3.34 -26.47 -20.52
C SER A 700 -4.32 -25.31 -20.30
N GLY A 701 -4.20 -24.57 -19.20
CA GLY A 701 -5.09 -23.45 -18.88
C GLY A 701 -6.38 -23.87 -18.15
N LYS A 702 -6.54 -25.16 -17.79
CA LYS A 702 -7.71 -25.67 -17.09
C LYS A 702 -7.51 -25.56 -15.57
N ILE A 703 -8.49 -24.98 -14.87
CA ILE A 703 -8.47 -24.90 -13.41
C ILE A 703 -8.81 -26.28 -12.84
N VAL A 704 -7.88 -26.85 -12.08
CA VAL A 704 -8.03 -28.13 -11.40
C VAL A 704 -8.02 -27.88 -9.89
N LYS A 705 -9.04 -28.41 -9.18
CA LYS A 705 -9.12 -28.34 -7.72
C LYS A 705 -8.40 -29.55 -7.10
N TYR A 706 -7.52 -29.31 -6.14
CA TYR A 706 -6.83 -30.34 -5.36
C TYR A 706 -7.15 -30.16 -3.87
N THR A 707 -7.59 -31.21 -3.20
CA THR A 707 -7.75 -31.25 -1.74
C THR A 707 -6.42 -31.64 -1.08
N GLY A 708 -6.02 -30.92 -0.04
CA GLY A 708 -4.80 -31.22 0.71
C GLY A 708 -4.94 -30.88 2.19
N ASN A 709 -4.16 -31.58 3.02
CA ASN A 709 -4.10 -31.33 4.46
C ASN A 709 -3.41 -29.99 4.75
N LEU A 710 -3.94 -29.27 5.72
CA LEU A 710 -3.47 -27.99 6.21
C LEU A 710 -3.23 -28.11 7.71
N TYR A 711 -2.10 -27.59 8.20
CA TYR A 711 -1.77 -27.62 9.62
C TYR A 711 -1.67 -26.19 10.16
N LEU A 712 -2.34 -25.95 11.28
CA LEU A 712 -2.52 -24.66 11.92
C LEU A 712 -2.06 -24.71 13.37
N HIS A 713 -1.65 -23.56 13.90
CA HIS A 713 -1.42 -23.41 15.34
C HIS A 713 -2.71 -23.63 16.12
N PHE A 714 -2.61 -24.28 17.28
CA PHE A 714 -3.68 -24.33 18.28
C PHE A 714 -3.74 -23.00 19.06
N LEU A 715 -3.95 -21.90 18.34
CA LEU A 715 -4.06 -20.54 18.86
C LEU A 715 -5.33 -19.90 18.30
N THR A 716 -6.13 -19.29 19.17
CA THR A 716 -7.40 -18.64 18.79
C THR A 716 -7.22 -17.68 17.62
N LYS A 717 -6.14 -16.90 17.61
CA LYS A 717 -5.82 -15.95 16.54
C LYS A 717 -5.61 -16.64 15.18
N CYS A 718 -4.87 -17.75 15.12
CA CYS A 718 -4.62 -18.46 13.86
C CYS A 718 -5.87 -19.14 13.32
N LEU A 719 -6.69 -19.69 14.22
CA LEU A 719 -7.94 -20.37 13.87
C LEU A 719 -9.02 -19.37 13.44
N SER A 720 -9.16 -18.23 14.14
CA SER A 720 -10.11 -17.17 13.77
C SER A 720 -9.72 -16.42 12.50
N GLU A 721 -8.41 -16.29 12.21
CA GLU A 721 -7.93 -15.73 10.95
C GLU A 721 -8.16 -16.68 9.76
N TYR A 722 -8.16 -18.00 10.01
CA TYR A 722 -8.43 -19.01 8.99
C TYR A 722 -9.93 -19.19 8.74
N ASP A 723 -10.74 -19.25 9.80
CA ASP A 723 -12.20 -19.28 9.73
C ASP A 723 -12.80 -18.29 10.74
N GLN A 724 -13.41 -17.22 10.24
CA GLN A 724 -14.00 -16.15 11.05
C GLN A 724 -15.23 -16.60 11.86
N LYS A 725 -15.79 -17.79 11.56
CA LYS A 725 -16.91 -18.40 12.31
C LYS A 725 -16.44 -19.57 13.18
N PHE A 726 -15.13 -19.75 13.36
CA PHE A 726 -14.56 -20.85 14.13
C PHE A 726 -14.99 -20.84 15.60
N ALA A 727 -15.32 -22.03 16.12
CA ALA A 727 -15.54 -22.30 17.54
C ALA A 727 -14.70 -23.50 17.98
N PHE A 728 -14.18 -23.50 19.22
CA PHE A 728 -13.34 -24.60 19.72
C PHE A 728 -14.07 -25.96 19.78
N SER A 729 -15.40 -25.95 19.87
CA SER A 729 -16.24 -27.14 19.78
C SER A 729 -16.23 -27.81 18.41
N ALA A 730 -15.75 -27.13 17.37
CA ALA A 730 -15.58 -27.69 16.04
C ALA A 730 -14.27 -28.50 15.88
N ILE A 731 -13.41 -28.54 16.92
CA ILE A 731 -12.20 -29.37 16.92
C ILE A 731 -12.52 -30.73 17.52
N THR A 732 -12.29 -31.77 16.72
CA THR A 732 -12.30 -33.16 17.13
C THR A 732 -10.92 -33.59 17.59
N VAL A 733 -10.82 -34.25 18.75
CA VAL A 733 -9.57 -34.84 19.25
C VAL A 733 -9.64 -36.34 18.99
N PRO A 734 -8.87 -36.88 18.03
CA PRO A 734 -8.82 -38.32 17.78
C PRO A 734 -8.31 -39.08 19.00
N THR A 735 -8.86 -40.26 19.27
CA THR A 735 -8.46 -41.13 20.40
C THR A 735 -6.95 -41.41 20.38
N ARG A 736 -6.37 -41.46 19.18
CA ARG A 736 -4.93 -41.63 18.97
C ARG A 736 -4.09 -40.42 19.38
N THR A 737 -4.60 -39.20 19.26
CA THR A 737 -3.87 -38.00 19.75
C THR A 737 -3.76 -38.05 21.28
N LEU A 738 -4.75 -38.60 21.98
CA LEU A 738 -4.75 -38.70 23.44
C LEU A 738 -3.62 -39.58 23.98
N THR A 739 -3.17 -40.60 23.23
CA THR A 739 -2.07 -41.48 23.67
C THR A 739 -0.72 -40.78 23.72
N PHE A 740 -0.60 -39.59 23.10
CA PHE A 740 0.61 -38.77 23.11
C PHE A 740 0.55 -37.63 24.13
N LEU A 741 -0.57 -37.48 24.84
CA LEU A 741 -0.74 -36.43 25.84
C LEU A 741 -0.45 -36.96 27.25
N PRO A 742 0.06 -36.10 28.16
CA PRO A 742 0.28 -36.48 29.55
C PRO A 742 -1.03 -36.81 30.26
N GLU A 743 -0.92 -37.58 31.35
CA GLU A 743 -2.05 -37.98 32.20
C GLU A 743 -2.86 -36.74 32.64
N GLY A 744 -4.19 -36.79 32.49
CA GLY A 744 -5.09 -35.65 32.68
C GLY A 744 -5.32 -34.75 31.45
N GLY A 745 -4.61 -34.99 30.33
CA GLY A 745 -4.78 -34.22 29.09
C GLY A 745 -6.20 -34.25 28.51
N ARG A 746 -6.91 -35.37 28.67
CA ARG A 746 -8.32 -35.50 28.26
C ARG A 746 -9.23 -34.49 28.94
N ALA A 747 -9.17 -34.41 30.27
CA ALA A 747 -9.98 -33.49 31.07
C ALA A 747 -9.69 -32.02 30.73
N ILE A 748 -8.43 -31.69 30.44
CA ILE A 748 -8.02 -30.34 30.03
C ILE A 748 -8.61 -29.95 28.66
N LEU A 749 -8.64 -30.88 27.70
CA LEU A 749 -9.20 -30.63 26.37
C LEU A 749 -10.73 -30.54 26.40
N GLU A 750 -11.40 -31.38 27.19
CA GLU A 750 -12.84 -31.32 27.42
C GLU A 750 -13.23 -30.02 28.13
N ALA A 751 -12.46 -29.56 29.13
CA ALA A 751 -12.69 -28.28 29.81
C ALA A 751 -12.51 -27.05 28.88
N LYS A 752 -11.72 -27.19 27.81
CA LYS A 752 -11.58 -26.17 26.76
C LYS A 752 -12.68 -26.21 25.70
N GLY A 753 -13.64 -27.13 25.84
CA GLY A 753 -14.80 -27.25 24.98
C GLY A 753 -14.54 -27.98 23.66
N LEU A 754 -13.47 -28.79 23.57
CA LEU A 754 -13.19 -29.63 22.38
C LEU A 754 -14.01 -30.93 22.44
N TYR A 755 -14.36 -31.46 21.26
CA TYR A 755 -15.00 -32.76 21.15
C TYR A 755 -13.93 -33.86 21.16
N VAL A 756 -13.88 -34.68 22.21
CA VAL A 756 -12.94 -35.80 22.30
C VAL A 756 -13.63 -37.07 21.79
N GLU A 757 -13.05 -37.73 20.79
CA GLU A 757 -13.58 -39.01 20.30
C GLU A 757 -13.55 -40.06 21.41
N LYS A 758 -14.62 -40.86 21.48
CA LYS A 758 -14.79 -41.87 22.53
C LYS A 758 -13.88 -43.07 22.32
#